data_AF-A0A0B4GTE2-F1
#
_entry.id   AF-A0A0B4GTE2-F1
#
_cell.length_a   1.000
_cell.length_b   1.000
_cell.length_c   1.000
_cell.angle_alpha   90.00
_cell.angle_beta   90.00
_cell.angle_gamma   90.00
#
_symmetry.space_group_name_H-M   'P 1'
#
loop_
_entity.id
_entity.type
_entity.pdbx_description
1 polymer ?
#
loop_
_entity_poly.entity_id
_entity_poly.type
_entity_poly.pdbx_seq_one_letter_code
_entity_poly.pdbx_strand_id
1 'polypeptide(L)'
;MNEKTSLHEESRPKRDTSGSLDLAPTHITFTQSFSYATKYANEKNWIGIYSSGSTGPDNETYTEDSLSWEYAPGEKGTVQLSTANLPPGQYKAYFLANEGYKWLARPVVFKVANPWGSISIRDDDPLLTFNYSTPLPDPQNWIGIYNSFGGGPESQKFISGSLTWAYAPDKNGTVKVDASALQPGLGYRAFFLAKGGYKWLASPIDIVKPGKGPLTFIVDQLTTHNARAGEPFKATLSGMLENPRDPDSKFAKGKYSATDTSTHDWVNISADGIISGTPPKASGNTTTKFVVEALGSDGSTAEITVTIPVVPQGEPLVKKLTILSFNLWFGGTPVKDYHSKQVRFITNARADIVGLQESTGGHAIRLAKAMGWDYWQGDDVGIISRYPMVEQYAPIERCGAVRIALDRGQEINFWNCHLGYTPYGPYDFCFDHLSPEEVLKNEIKSRRTPQIINIMKYMQDHLSQSSKTPVIFTGDFNAPSHLDWTNATKKLHCGQGYFPWPTSKHPIDAGLIDSFREVHSDPLAQPGLTWSPIYLDNGGRAEPKDRIDFIYHKGLKTHSSEAVVVGQPKAQPDHYHNEWPSDHAAVKTVFKVAKSSSAGRGNSRVLWGVVSAIIAATAACASWIVCACVGKRKSDKNFNEKGRRDSDSGDSSA
;
A
#
# COMPACT_ATOMS: atom_id res chain seq x y z
N MET A 1 32.68 52.24 -21.89
CA MET A 1 31.96 53.37 -21.27
C MET A 1 30.75 52.75 -20.59
N ASN A 2 30.93 52.37 -19.32
CA ASN A 2 30.37 53.02 -18.12
C ASN A 2 28.99 52.41 -17.81
N GLU A 3 28.66 51.95 -16.61
CA GLU A 3 29.28 52.16 -15.31
C GLU A 3 28.79 51.09 -14.33
N LYS A 4 29.68 50.72 -13.42
CA LYS A 4 29.41 49.92 -12.23
C LYS A 4 28.48 50.72 -11.30
N THR A 5 27.43 50.09 -10.79
CA THR A 5 26.81 50.45 -9.51
C THR A 5 26.89 49.25 -8.58
N SER A 6 28.02 49.21 -7.86
CA SER A 6 28.20 48.49 -6.61
C SER A 6 27.29 49.10 -5.55
N LEU A 7 26.19 48.43 -5.25
CA LEU A 7 25.46 48.63 -4.00
C LEU A 7 26.11 47.76 -2.93
N HIS A 8 26.68 48.45 -1.94
CA HIS A 8 27.17 47.88 -0.70
C HIS A 8 26.06 47.05 -0.03
N GLU A 9 26.24 45.74 -0.03
CA GLU A 9 25.59 44.86 0.93
C GLU A 9 26.27 45.13 2.28
N GLU A 10 25.66 45.96 3.12
CA GLU A 10 26.01 46.04 4.54
C GLU A 10 25.98 44.61 5.09
N SER A 11 27.16 44.11 5.45
CA SER A 11 27.31 42.79 6.04
C SER A 11 26.47 42.74 7.31
N ARG A 12 25.30 42.12 7.24
CA ARG A 12 24.59 41.62 8.43
C ARG A 12 25.62 40.87 9.27
N PRO A 13 25.73 41.16 10.58
CA PRO A 13 26.72 40.49 11.42
C PRO A 13 26.58 38.99 11.22
N LYS A 14 27.67 38.34 10.78
CA LYS A 14 27.74 36.89 10.64
C LYS A 14 27.32 36.29 11.97
N ARG A 15 26.19 35.60 11.93
CA ARG A 15 25.56 35.04 13.11
C ARG A 15 26.48 34.02 13.76
N ASP A 16 26.66 34.17 15.06
CA ASP A 16 27.60 33.37 15.83
C ASP A 16 26.91 32.13 16.43
N THR A 17 27.04 30.99 15.76
CA THR A 17 26.67 29.67 16.29
C THR A 17 27.84 29.00 17.00
N SER A 18 28.79 29.77 17.58
CA SER A 18 29.96 29.23 18.29
C SER A 18 29.65 28.61 19.65
N GLY A 19 28.39 28.64 20.08
CA GLY A 19 27.94 27.85 21.21
C GLY A 19 28.07 26.35 20.96
N SER A 20 27.98 25.56 22.02
CA SER A 20 27.96 24.10 21.97
C SER A 20 26.70 23.54 22.59
N LEU A 21 26.27 22.38 22.07
CA LEU A 21 25.23 21.55 22.64
C LEU A 21 25.66 20.09 22.44
N ASP A 22 25.96 19.43 23.54
CA ASP A 22 26.49 18.07 23.55
C ASP A 22 25.68 17.19 24.50
N LEU A 23 25.67 15.88 24.22
CA LEU A 23 25.08 14.91 25.15
C LEU A 23 25.93 14.84 26.42
N ALA A 24 25.26 14.88 27.56
CA ALA A 24 25.89 14.75 28.86
C ALA A 24 25.56 13.39 29.50
N PRO A 25 26.41 12.90 30.43
CA PRO A 25 26.12 11.71 31.21
C PRO A 25 24.74 11.80 31.88
N THR A 26 23.97 10.73 31.76
CA THR A 26 22.63 10.64 32.33
C THR A 26 22.64 9.54 33.38
N HIS A 27 22.34 9.92 34.63
CA HIS A 27 22.35 9.01 35.79
C HIS A 27 20.94 8.73 36.35
N ILE A 28 19.93 9.43 35.82
CA ILE A 28 18.53 9.31 36.21
C ILE A 28 17.77 8.64 35.07
N THR A 29 17.04 7.58 35.40
CA THR A 29 16.19 6.88 34.43
C THR A 29 15.19 7.84 33.81
N PHE A 30 14.92 7.71 32.51
CA PHE A 30 13.95 8.54 31.78
C PHE A 30 14.28 10.03 31.71
N THR A 31 15.56 10.36 31.73
CA THR A 31 16.03 11.70 31.38
C THR A 31 17.06 11.61 30.26
N GLN A 32 17.30 12.72 29.58
CA GLN A 32 18.47 12.93 28.75
C GLN A 32 19.11 14.24 29.17
N SER A 33 20.38 14.17 29.56
CA SER A 33 21.16 15.34 29.92
C SER A 33 21.82 15.96 28.68
N PHE A 34 21.85 17.29 28.62
CA PHE A 34 22.54 18.07 27.59
C PHE A 34 23.44 19.10 28.26
N SER A 35 24.72 19.10 27.89
CA SER A 35 25.65 20.17 28.25
C SER A 35 25.62 21.24 27.17
N TYR A 36 25.56 22.51 27.58
CA TYR A 36 25.50 23.64 26.66
C TYR A 36 26.51 24.73 27.03
N ALA A 37 26.92 25.50 26.03
CA ALA A 37 27.68 26.73 26.21
C ALA A 37 27.30 27.78 25.16
N THR A 38 27.28 29.06 25.52
CA THR A 38 26.98 30.19 24.64
C THR A 38 27.64 31.47 25.16
N LYS A 39 27.96 32.40 24.26
CA LYS A 39 28.39 33.77 24.62
C LYS A 39 27.21 34.72 24.84
N TYR A 40 25.98 34.24 24.61
CA TYR A 40 24.75 35.02 24.68
C TYR A 40 23.82 34.45 25.76
N ALA A 41 24.31 34.40 27.00
CA ALA A 41 23.49 34.01 28.14
C ALA A 41 22.25 34.92 28.25
N ASN A 42 21.11 34.32 28.51
CA ASN A 42 19.83 35.00 28.64
C ASN A 42 18.87 34.09 29.38
N GLU A 43 18.13 34.62 30.35
CA GLU A 43 17.20 33.87 31.20
C GLU A 43 16.15 33.05 30.43
N LYS A 44 15.87 33.45 29.19
CA LYS A 44 14.87 32.85 28.29
C LYS A 44 15.45 31.89 27.25
N ASN A 45 16.75 31.63 27.27
CA ASN A 45 17.32 30.58 26.43
C ASN A 45 16.82 29.21 26.90
N TRP A 46 16.61 28.27 25.99
CA TRP A 46 15.97 26.99 26.31
C TRP A 46 16.46 25.86 25.42
N ILE A 47 16.33 24.63 25.90
CA ILE A 47 16.63 23.42 25.14
C ILE A 47 15.34 22.63 24.96
N GLY A 48 15.03 22.25 23.72
CA GLY A 48 13.84 21.46 23.38
C GLY A 48 14.18 20.19 22.61
N ILE A 49 13.45 19.11 22.88
CA ILE A 49 13.54 17.82 22.16
C ILE A 49 12.43 17.71 21.11
N TYR A 50 12.79 17.26 19.90
CA TYR A 50 11.90 17.03 18.77
C TYR A 50 12.18 15.66 18.14
N SER A 51 11.19 15.10 17.44
CA SER A 51 11.40 13.87 16.66
C SER A 51 12.42 14.12 15.55
N SER A 52 13.28 13.15 15.23
CA SER A 52 14.21 13.31 14.09
C SER A 52 13.51 13.26 12.73
N GLY A 53 12.30 12.70 12.66
CA GLY A 53 11.50 12.58 11.44
C GLY A 53 10.61 13.79 11.14
N SER A 54 10.45 14.70 12.10
CA SER A 54 9.80 15.98 11.88
C SER A 54 10.81 17.05 11.48
N THR A 55 10.33 18.08 10.78
CA THR A 55 11.10 19.32 10.64
C THR A 55 10.95 20.04 11.97
N GLY A 56 11.83 19.79 12.93
CA GLY A 56 11.93 20.65 14.12
C GLY A 56 12.26 22.09 13.70
N PRO A 57 12.83 22.94 14.57
CA PRO A 57 13.35 24.23 14.15
C PRO A 57 14.61 24.14 13.26
N ASP A 58 14.67 23.17 12.32
CA ASP A 58 15.67 22.96 11.27
C ASP A 58 15.90 24.20 10.40
N ASN A 59 14.83 24.98 10.13
CA ASN A 59 14.90 26.27 9.44
C ASN A 59 14.87 27.47 10.41
N GLU A 60 15.04 27.22 11.71
CA GLU A 60 15.03 28.21 12.79
C GLU A 60 13.77 29.08 12.83
N THR A 61 12.64 28.43 12.53
CA THR A 61 11.28 28.95 12.63
C THR A 61 10.48 27.96 13.45
N TYR A 62 9.36 28.41 14.02
CA TYR A 62 8.39 27.50 14.62
C TYR A 62 7.88 26.50 13.58
N THR A 63 7.74 25.24 13.98
CA THR A 63 7.16 24.17 13.16
C THR A 63 6.13 23.36 13.96
N GLU A 64 6.50 22.98 15.19
CA GLU A 64 5.65 22.29 16.15
C GLU A 64 6.14 22.55 17.59
N ASP A 65 5.35 22.13 18.57
CA ASP A 65 5.75 22.14 19.98
C ASP A 65 6.85 21.11 20.27
N SER A 66 7.77 21.45 21.18
CA SER A 66 8.78 20.51 21.66
C SER A 66 8.14 19.39 22.50
N LEU A 67 8.67 18.17 22.39
CA LEU A 67 8.20 16.99 23.13
C LEU A 67 8.60 17.01 24.61
N SER A 68 9.69 17.71 24.93
CA SER A 68 10.15 18.05 26.28
C SER A 68 11.09 19.24 26.17
N TRP A 69 11.08 20.14 27.16
CA TRP A 69 11.95 21.31 27.16
C TRP A 69 12.24 21.80 28.59
N GLU A 70 13.30 22.59 28.74
CA GLU A 70 13.69 23.29 29.96
C GLU A 70 14.53 24.53 29.62
N TYR A 71 14.57 25.50 30.54
CA TYR A 71 15.40 26.70 30.38
C TYR A 71 16.90 26.39 30.58
N ALA A 72 17.74 27.11 29.82
CA ALA A 72 19.19 27.00 29.78
C ALA A 72 19.84 28.40 29.83
N PRO A 73 19.73 29.11 30.97
CA PRO A 73 19.93 30.56 31.02
C PRO A 73 21.40 31.03 31.03
N GLY A 74 22.32 30.17 31.48
CA GLY A 74 23.71 30.54 31.73
C GLY A 74 24.58 30.61 30.47
N GLU A 75 25.82 31.08 30.63
CA GLU A 75 26.84 30.99 29.57
C GLU A 75 27.30 29.55 29.34
N LYS A 76 27.16 28.69 30.35
CA LYS A 76 27.40 27.24 30.27
C LYS A 76 26.62 26.52 31.35
N GLY A 77 26.24 25.27 31.10
CA GLY A 77 25.56 24.45 32.09
C GLY A 77 25.15 23.08 31.57
N THR A 78 24.36 22.37 32.37
CA THR A 78 23.73 21.11 31.97
C THR A 78 22.23 21.19 32.26
N VAL A 79 21.41 20.79 31.29
CA VAL A 79 19.96 20.66 31.43
C VAL A 79 19.59 19.19 31.34
N GLN A 80 18.64 18.75 32.18
CA GLN A 80 18.06 17.42 32.09
C GLN A 80 16.63 17.53 31.59
N LEU A 81 16.33 16.83 30.50
CA LEU A 81 14.99 16.78 29.92
C LEU A 81 14.38 15.40 30.15
N SER A 82 13.09 15.37 30.48
CA SER A 82 12.37 14.10 30.62
C SER A 82 12.27 13.40 29.28
N THR A 83 12.66 12.13 29.24
CA THR A 83 12.42 11.23 28.12
C THR A 83 11.31 10.23 28.42
N ALA A 84 10.66 10.30 29.59
CA ALA A 84 9.69 9.32 30.11
C ALA A 84 8.46 9.07 29.22
N ASN A 85 8.16 9.98 28.29
CA ASN A 85 7.06 9.86 27.34
C ASN A 85 7.53 9.89 25.87
N LEU A 86 8.85 9.87 25.63
CA LEU A 86 9.45 9.77 24.30
C LEU A 86 9.64 8.30 23.87
N PRO A 87 8.99 7.86 22.79
CA PRO A 87 9.17 6.52 22.23
C PRO A 87 10.61 6.22 21.81
N PRO A 88 11.00 4.94 21.62
CA PRO A 88 12.29 4.61 21.03
C PRO A 88 12.41 5.21 19.64
N GLY A 89 13.55 5.82 19.35
CA GLY A 89 13.72 6.54 18.10
C GLY A 89 14.90 7.48 18.14
N GLN A 90 15.18 8.07 16.99
CA GLN A 90 16.11 9.19 16.92
C GLN A 90 15.36 10.49 17.19
N TYR A 91 16.02 11.39 17.90
CA TYR A 91 15.52 12.70 18.30
C TYR A 91 16.59 13.74 18.04
N LYS A 92 16.16 14.99 17.88
CA LYS A 92 17.04 16.16 17.83
C LYS A 92 16.76 17.03 19.04
N ALA A 93 17.82 17.53 19.67
CA ALA A 93 17.72 18.59 20.65
C ALA A 93 18.30 19.89 20.08
N TYR A 94 17.63 21.00 20.36
CA TYR A 94 18.01 22.33 19.90
C TYR A 94 18.24 23.24 21.09
N PHE A 95 19.33 24.01 21.07
CA PHE A 95 19.57 25.07 22.02
C PHE A 95 19.18 26.41 21.39
N LEU A 96 18.14 27.04 21.93
CA LEU A 96 17.36 28.08 21.30
C LEU A 96 17.37 29.38 22.11
N ALA A 97 17.43 30.51 21.41
CA ALA A 97 17.59 31.83 22.00
C ALA A 97 16.25 32.45 22.41
N ASN A 98 16.18 32.96 23.64
CA ASN A 98 15.18 33.93 24.12
C ASN A 98 13.72 33.58 23.74
N GLU A 99 13.25 32.38 24.12
CA GLU A 99 11.90 31.85 23.80
C GLU A 99 11.55 31.80 22.30
N GLY A 100 12.52 32.02 21.42
CA GLY A 100 12.40 31.90 19.97
C GLY A 100 12.96 30.57 19.46
N TYR A 101 13.01 30.43 18.13
CA TYR A 101 13.47 29.22 17.43
C TYR A 101 14.83 29.40 16.75
N LYS A 102 15.54 30.47 17.12
CA LYS A 102 16.88 30.79 16.63
C LYS A 102 17.93 30.02 17.41
N TRP A 103 18.79 29.27 16.71
CA TRP A 103 19.82 28.44 17.33
C TRP A 103 20.93 29.28 17.97
N LEU A 104 21.42 28.79 19.10
CA LEU A 104 22.65 29.23 19.76
C LEU A 104 23.83 28.25 19.53
N ALA A 105 23.53 27.01 19.15
CA ALA A 105 24.48 25.96 18.83
C ALA A 105 23.92 25.03 17.76
N ARG A 106 24.78 24.21 17.13
CA ARG A 106 24.30 23.17 16.21
C ARG A 106 23.41 22.16 16.96
N PRO A 107 22.29 21.70 16.37
CA PRO A 107 21.44 20.70 17.01
C PRO A 107 22.18 19.38 17.17
N VAL A 108 21.88 18.66 18.25
CA VAL A 108 22.47 17.33 18.52
C VAL A 108 21.42 16.25 18.29
N VAL A 109 21.81 15.20 17.57
CA VAL A 109 20.99 14.00 17.37
C VAL A 109 21.32 12.99 18.45
N PHE A 110 20.30 12.41 19.07
CA PHE A 110 20.46 11.33 20.04
C PHE A 110 19.40 10.25 19.81
N LYS A 111 19.63 9.08 20.41
CA LYS A 111 18.73 7.95 20.32
C LYS A 111 18.15 7.66 21.69
N VAL A 112 16.83 7.63 21.78
CA VAL A 112 16.15 6.95 22.88
C VAL A 112 16.16 5.46 22.52
N ALA A 113 16.97 4.66 23.23
CA ALA A 113 17.21 3.26 22.91
C ALA A 113 16.23 2.33 23.64
N ASN A 114 15.55 1.48 22.85
CA ASN A 114 14.59 0.41 23.18
C ASN A 114 13.36 0.77 24.03
N PRO A 115 12.19 0.15 23.74
CA PRO A 115 10.97 0.45 24.44
C PRO A 115 11.04 -0.05 25.88
N TRP A 116 10.39 0.71 26.72
CA TRP A 116 10.16 0.43 28.12
C TRP A 116 9.54 -0.95 28.34
N GLY A 117 8.70 -1.43 27.43
CA GLY A 117 8.08 -2.74 27.50
C GLY A 117 8.46 -3.74 26.42
N SER A 118 7.92 -4.95 26.55
CA SER A 118 7.94 -5.99 25.52
C SER A 118 6.52 -6.39 25.16
N ILE A 119 6.31 -6.86 23.94
CA ILE A 119 5.13 -7.61 23.53
C ILE A 119 5.61 -8.78 22.66
N SER A 120 5.08 -9.97 22.89
CA SER A 120 5.31 -11.14 22.05
C SER A 120 4.05 -11.99 22.01
N ILE A 121 3.84 -12.73 20.92
CA ILE A 121 2.76 -13.72 20.84
C ILE A 121 3.19 -15.02 21.54
N ARG A 122 2.23 -15.76 22.08
CA ARG A 122 2.40 -17.15 22.51
C ARG A 122 1.94 -18.08 21.40
N ASP A 123 2.83 -18.99 20.99
CA ASP A 123 2.60 -19.89 19.85
C ASP A 123 1.60 -21.02 20.14
N ASP A 124 1.19 -21.20 21.41
CA ASP A 124 0.37 -22.33 21.89
C ASP A 124 -1.14 -22.05 22.02
N ASP A 125 -1.63 -20.83 21.72
CA ASP A 125 -3.05 -20.47 21.92
C ASP A 125 -3.76 -20.02 20.62
N PRO A 126 -4.88 -20.66 20.22
CA PRO A 126 -5.67 -20.25 19.04
C PRO A 126 -6.33 -18.87 19.16
N LEU A 127 -6.39 -18.30 20.35
CA LEU A 127 -6.96 -16.99 20.66
C LEU A 127 -5.79 -16.08 21.04
N LEU A 128 -5.17 -15.47 20.02
CA LEU A 128 -3.99 -14.58 20.05
C LEU A 128 -3.67 -14.08 21.47
N THR A 129 -2.77 -14.80 22.13
CA THR A 129 -2.37 -14.53 23.51
C THR A 129 -1.00 -13.86 23.51
N PHE A 130 -0.88 -12.74 24.22
CA PHE A 130 0.32 -11.91 24.23
C PHE A 130 0.97 -11.93 25.60
N ASN A 131 2.27 -12.19 25.63
CA ASN A 131 3.10 -11.85 26.79
C ASN A 131 3.52 -10.39 26.65
N TYR A 132 3.44 -9.64 27.75
CA TYR A 132 3.86 -8.25 27.75
C TYR A 132 4.58 -7.87 29.04
N SER A 133 5.39 -6.82 28.94
CA SER A 133 6.01 -6.15 30.08
C SER A 133 6.00 -4.64 29.85
N THR A 134 5.93 -3.84 30.91
CA THR A 134 6.06 -2.38 30.88
C THR A 134 6.50 -1.87 32.27
N PRO A 135 7.40 -0.87 32.37
CA PRO A 135 7.74 -0.21 33.63
C PRO A 135 6.71 0.85 34.02
N LEU A 136 5.71 1.10 33.17
CA LEU A 136 4.62 2.05 33.37
C LEU A 136 3.28 1.30 33.46
N PRO A 137 3.06 0.45 34.49
CA PRO A 137 1.76 -0.19 34.68
C PRO A 137 0.69 0.88 34.90
N ASP A 138 -0.47 0.67 34.29
CA ASP A 138 -1.61 1.59 34.38
C ASP A 138 -2.88 0.77 34.08
N PRO A 139 -3.97 0.93 34.86
CA PRO A 139 -5.23 0.21 34.64
C PRO A 139 -5.80 0.32 33.22
N GLN A 140 -5.42 1.36 32.48
CA GLN A 140 -5.92 1.62 31.12
C GLN A 140 -4.91 1.25 30.02
N ASN A 141 -3.77 0.65 30.35
CA ASN A 141 -2.89 0.07 29.31
C ASN A 141 -3.60 -1.07 28.59
N TRP A 142 -3.38 -1.19 27.29
CA TRP A 142 -4.16 -2.10 26.45
C TRP A 142 -3.37 -2.60 25.24
N ILE A 143 -3.73 -3.78 24.74
CA ILE A 143 -3.20 -4.34 23.50
C ILE A 143 -4.31 -4.29 22.45
N GLY A 144 -4.05 -3.60 21.35
CA GLY A 144 -4.95 -3.47 20.22
C GLY A 144 -4.42 -4.19 18.98
N ILE A 145 -5.30 -4.89 18.27
CA ILE A 145 -4.99 -5.55 17.00
C ILE A 145 -5.57 -4.75 15.84
N TYR A 146 -4.75 -4.53 14.83
CA TYR A 146 -5.06 -3.76 13.62
C TYR A 146 -4.65 -4.54 12.38
N ASN A 147 -5.10 -4.10 11.21
CA ASN A 147 -4.59 -4.62 9.95
C ASN A 147 -3.09 -4.31 9.80
N SER A 148 -2.27 -5.26 9.35
CA SER A 148 -0.83 -5.01 9.09
C SER A 148 -0.58 -4.09 7.87
N PHE A 149 -1.66 -3.75 7.17
CA PHE A 149 -1.67 -2.89 6.00
C PHE A 149 -2.25 -1.51 6.25
N GLY A 150 -2.63 -1.17 7.49
CA GLY A 150 -3.08 0.18 7.84
C GLY A 150 -4.03 0.23 9.03
N GLY A 151 -4.42 1.45 9.42
CA GLY A 151 -5.37 1.71 10.52
C GLY A 151 -4.77 1.66 11.93
N GLY A 152 -3.62 1.01 12.10
CA GLY A 152 -2.88 1.01 13.37
C GLY A 152 -2.28 2.38 13.73
N PRO A 153 -2.01 2.65 15.02
CA PRO A 153 -1.36 3.88 15.47
C PRO A 153 0.16 3.86 15.17
N GLU A 154 0.52 3.72 13.90
CA GLU A 154 1.91 3.62 13.41
C GLU A 154 2.75 4.86 13.78
N SER A 155 2.10 6.03 13.77
CA SER A 155 2.70 7.29 14.19
C SER A 155 2.34 7.68 15.62
N GLN A 156 1.87 6.73 16.43
CA GLN A 156 1.45 6.94 17.82
C GLN A 156 0.39 8.02 17.99
N LYS A 157 -0.56 8.01 17.03
CA LYS A 157 -1.73 8.86 16.91
C LYS A 157 -2.91 7.98 16.54
N PHE A 158 -4.11 8.43 16.86
CA PHE A 158 -5.32 7.78 16.39
C PHE A 158 -5.41 7.86 14.87
N ILE A 159 -5.72 6.72 14.24
CA ILE A 159 -6.02 6.62 12.81
C ILE A 159 -7.42 6.00 12.66
N SER A 160 -7.60 4.80 13.24
CA SER A 160 -8.90 4.14 13.34
C SER A 160 -9.03 3.37 14.66
N GLY A 161 -10.23 2.87 14.94
CA GLY A 161 -10.43 1.90 16.01
C GLY A 161 -9.66 0.60 15.74
N SER A 162 -9.26 -0.10 16.81
CA SER A 162 -8.71 -1.45 16.71
C SER A 162 -9.78 -2.43 16.26
N LEU A 163 -9.40 -3.48 15.52
CA LEU A 163 -10.30 -4.57 15.14
C LEU A 163 -10.79 -5.36 16.36
N THR A 164 -9.90 -5.54 17.33
CA THR A 164 -10.17 -6.16 18.63
C THR A 164 -9.06 -5.74 19.60
N TRP A 165 -9.31 -5.83 20.90
CA TRP A 165 -8.38 -5.38 21.93
C TRP A 165 -8.68 -6.02 23.30
N ALA A 166 -7.72 -5.89 24.23
CA ALA A 166 -7.91 -6.23 25.65
C ALA A 166 -7.01 -5.36 26.55
N TYR A 167 -7.40 -5.16 27.81
CA TYR A 167 -6.56 -4.46 28.79
C TYR A 167 -5.35 -5.30 29.22
N ALA A 168 -4.23 -4.62 29.42
CA ALA A 168 -2.93 -5.18 29.80
C ALA A 168 -2.29 -4.29 30.89
N PRO A 169 -2.88 -4.24 32.12
CA PRO A 169 -2.60 -3.19 33.09
C PRO A 169 -1.30 -3.37 33.86
N ASP A 170 -0.89 -4.62 34.07
CA ASP A 170 0.20 -4.96 34.98
C ASP A 170 1.60 -4.65 34.46
N LYS A 171 2.60 -4.69 35.35
CA LYS A 171 4.00 -4.49 34.98
C LYS A 171 4.52 -5.61 34.06
N ASN A 172 4.07 -6.84 34.29
CA ASN A 172 4.32 -7.99 33.43
C ASN A 172 3.07 -8.86 33.46
N GLY A 173 2.68 -9.43 32.34
CA GLY A 173 1.49 -10.26 32.30
C GLY A 173 1.30 -10.98 30.98
N THR A 174 0.19 -11.72 30.92
CA THR A 174 -0.30 -12.36 29.71
C THR A 174 -1.72 -11.87 29.49
N VAL A 175 -2.02 -11.40 28.27
CA VAL A 175 -3.38 -10.99 27.89
C VAL A 175 -3.87 -11.82 26.72
N LYS A 176 -5.15 -12.17 26.78
CA LYS A 176 -5.85 -12.87 25.73
C LYS A 176 -6.73 -11.89 24.96
N VAL A 177 -6.54 -11.77 23.65
CA VAL A 177 -7.36 -10.91 22.80
C VAL A 177 -8.31 -11.79 21.98
N ASP A 178 -9.61 -11.51 22.05
CA ASP A 178 -10.60 -12.25 21.27
C ASP A 178 -10.46 -11.93 19.78
N ALA A 179 -9.88 -12.87 19.03
CA ALA A 179 -9.63 -12.76 17.61
C ALA A 179 -10.65 -13.55 16.76
N SER A 180 -11.77 -13.99 17.34
CA SER A 180 -12.76 -14.84 16.66
C SER A 180 -13.31 -14.22 15.37
N ALA A 181 -13.51 -12.90 15.36
CA ALA A 181 -13.98 -12.13 14.20
C ALA A 181 -12.89 -11.85 13.15
N LEU A 182 -11.61 -12.07 13.44
CA LEU A 182 -10.54 -11.84 12.50
C LEU A 182 -10.51 -12.94 11.43
N GLN A 183 -10.26 -12.55 10.18
CA GLN A 183 -10.08 -13.48 9.06
C GLN A 183 -8.78 -14.28 9.24
N PRO A 184 -8.82 -15.62 9.26
CA PRO A 184 -7.62 -16.44 9.24
C PRO A 184 -6.75 -16.20 8.00
N GLY A 185 -5.44 -16.37 8.15
CA GLY A 185 -4.45 -16.25 7.06
C GLY A 185 -4.06 -14.81 6.70
N LEU A 186 -4.80 -13.81 7.18
CA LEU A 186 -4.39 -12.41 7.04
C LEU A 186 -3.30 -12.03 8.06
N GLY A 187 -2.42 -11.13 7.63
CA GLY A 187 -1.49 -10.43 8.50
C GLY A 187 -2.18 -9.32 9.28
N TYR A 188 -1.86 -9.24 10.57
CA TYR A 188 -2.29 -8.22 11.51
C TYR A 188 -1.08 -7.64 12.23
N ARG A 189 -1.30 -6.54 12.95
CA ARG A 189 -0.29 -5.92 13.79
C ARG A 189 -0.87 -5.65 15.17
N ALA A 190 -0.15 -6.08 16.20
CA ALA A 190 -0.49 -5.81 17.58
C ALA A 190 0.32 -4.63 18.12
N PHE A 191 -0.36 -3.75 18.83
CA PHE A 191 0.23 -2.59 19.49
C PHE A 191 -0.03 -2.68 20.99
N PHE A 192 1.02 -2.58 21.80
CA PHE A 192 0.87 -2.38 23.24
C PHE A 192 0.85 -0.88 23.54
N LEU A 193 -0.25 -0.38 24.10
CA LEU A 193 -0.61 1.03 24.12
C LEU A 193 -0.88 1.54 25.55
N ALA A 194 -0.48 2.78 25.81
CA ALA A 194 -0.52 3.39 27.13
C ALA A 194 -1.85 4.10 27.45
N LYS A 195 -2.37 3.89 28.66
CA LYS A 195 -3.38 4.75 29.31
C LYS A 195 -4.62 5.07 28.45
N GLY A 196 -5.17 4.08 27.77
CA GLY A 196 -6.31 4.25 26.85
C GLY A 196 -6.02 5.10 25.60
N GLY A 197 -4.78 5.56 25.42
CA GLY A 197 -4.32 6.33 24.27
C GLY A 197 -3.60 5.48 23.24
N TYR A 198 -2.86 6.15 22.35
CA TYR A 198 -2.20 5.54 21.18
C TYR A 198 -0.67 5.63 21.23
N LYS A 199 -0.09 5.94 22.40
CA LYS A 199 1.36 5.91 22.62
C LYS A 199 1.80 4.48 22.89
N TRP A 200 2.90 4.08 22.24
CA TRP A 200 3.41 2.72 22.36
C TRP A 200 4.11 2.50 23.70
N LEU A 201 3.88 1.34 24.30
CA LEU A 201 4.63 0.81 25.42
C LEU A 201 5.70 -0.20 24.98
N ALA A 202 5.53 -0.81 23.80
CA ALA A 202 6.47 -1.72 23.15
C ALA A 202 6.45 -1.51 21.63
N SER A 203 7.52 -1.93 20.94
CA SER A 203 7.52 -1.98 19.48
C SER A 203 6.37 -2.86 19.00
N PRO A 204 5.56 -2.42 18.02
CA PRO A 204 4.51 -3.25 17.46
C PRO A 204 5.08 -4.52 16.86
N ILE A 205 4.30 -5.60 16.88
CA ILE A 205 4.66 -6.88 16.28
C ILE A 205 3.65 -7.26 15.21
N ASP A 206 4.16 -7.76 14.09
CA ASP A 206 3.33 -8.41 13.07
C ASP A 206 2.94 -9.80 13.55
N ILE A 207 1.69 -10.17 13.31
CA ILE A 207 1.13 -11.46 13.67
C ILE A 207 0.25 -11.95 12.54
N VAL A 208 -0.04 -13.24 12.54
CA VAL A 208 -1.04 -13.84 11.66
C VAL A 208 -2.09 -14.49 12.54
N LYS A 209 -3.36 -14.49 12.12
CA LYS A 209 -4.33 -15.42 12.70
C LYS A 209 -4.21 -16.75 11.98
N PRO A 210 -3.70 -17.82 12.63
CA PRO A 210 -3.49 -19.09 11.95
C PRO A 210 -4.81 -19.66 11.45
N GLY A 211 -4.78 -20.24 10.26
CA GLY A 211 -5.88 -21.03 9.74
C GLY A 211 -5.99 -22.41 10.40
N LYS A 212 -7.12 -23.08 10.15
CA LYS A 212 -7.31 -24.49 10.55
C LYS A 212 -6.80 -25.50 9.51
N GLY A 213 -6.48 -25.03 8.30
CA GLY A 213 -5.99 -25.85 7.19
C GLY A 213 -4.46 -25.97 7.15
N PRO A 214 -3.93 -26.77 6.20
CA PRO A 214 -2.50 -26.81 5.91
C PRO A 214 -2.03 -25.46 5.35
N LEU A 215 -0.71 -25.21 5.47
CA LEU A 215 -0.04 -24.14 4.72
C LEU A 215 -0.23 -24.41 3.23
N THR A 216 -0.77 -23.46 2.49
CA THR A 216 -0.95 -23.53 1.04
C THR A 216 -0.68 -22.18 0.40
N PHE A 217 -0.52 -22.14 -0.92
CA PHE A 217 -0.70 -20.90 -1.66
C PHE A 217 -2.18 -20.67 -1.98
N ILE A 218 -2.60 -19.41 -2.06
CA ILE A 218 -3.99 -19.04 -2.42
C ILE A 218 -4.37 -19.54 -3.83
N VAL A 219 -3.36 -19.71 -4.70
CA VAL A 219 -3.46 -20.24 -6.06
C VAL A 219 -2.33 -21.24 -6.33
N ASP A 220 -2.61 -22.27 -7.14
CA ASP A 220 -1.62 -23.30 -7.50
C ASP A 220 -0.61 -22.81 -8.54
N GLN A 221 -0.99 -21.79 -9.33
CA GLN A 221 -0.16 -21.22 -10.38
C GLN A 221 -0.26 -19.70 -10.41
N LEU A 222 0.88 -19.03 -10.60
CA LEU A 222 0.95 -17.59 -10.77
C LEU A 222 1.68 -17.24 -12.08
N THR A 223 1.07 -16.37 -12.89
CA THR A 223 1.78 -15.65 -13.95
C THR A 223 2.15 -14.26 -13.45
N THR A 224 3.43 -13.89 -13.50
CA THR A 224 3.91 -12.56 -13.08
C THR A 224 3.65 -11.52 -14.16
N HIS A 225 3.99 -10.25 -13.89
CA HIS A 225 4.16 -9.29 -14.99
C HIS A 225 5.29 -9.74 -15.93
N ASN A 226 5.30 -9.20 -17.15
CA ASN A 226 6.31 -9.53 -18.14
C ASN A 226 7.70 -9.07 -17.69
N ALA A 227 8.71 -9.87 -18.00
CA ALA A 227 10.13 -9.50 -17.95
C ALA A 227 10.63 -9.14 -19.36
N ARG A 228 11.73 -8.39 -19.43
CA ARG A 228 12.44 -8.15 -20.69
C ARG A 228 13.82 -8.76 -20.65
N ALA A 229 14.20 -9.45 -21.72
CA ALA A 229 15.55 -9.97 -21.90
C ALA A 229 16.62 -8.88 -21.69
N GLY A 230 17.58 -9.15 -20.81
CA GLY A 230 18.68 -8.25 -20.47
C GLY A 230 18.34 -7.17 -19.43
N GLU A 231 17.13 -7.15 -18.86
CA GLU A 231 16.74 -6.19 -17.82
C GLU A 231 16.47 -6.85 -16.46
N PRO A 232 16.77 -6.16 -15.35
CA PRO A 232 16.40 -6.64 -14.03
C PRO A 232 14.89 -6.84 -13.91
N PHE A 233 14.52 -7.99 -13.37
CA PHE A 233 13.16 -8.39 -13.04
C PHE A 233 13.01 -8.56 -11.54
N LYS A 234 11.84 -8.20 -11.00
CA LYS A 234 11.49 -8.43 -9.59
C LYS A 234 9.99 -8.67 -9.46
N ALA A 235 9.60 -9.70 -8.71
CA ALA A 235 8.23 -9.95 -8.26
C ALA A 235 8.26 -10.51 -6.82
N THR A 236 7.11 -10.62 -6.15
CA THR A 236 7.05 -11.21 -4.81
C THR A 236 5.85 -12.15 -4.65
N LEU A 237 6.00 -13.11 -3.74
CA LEU A 237 5.01 -14.13 -3.40
C LEU A 237 4.66 -14.15 -1.90
N SER A 238 5.28 -13.30 -1.08
CA SER A 238 5.21 -13.43 0.37
C SER A 238 3.79 -13.29 0.92
N GLY A 239 2.96 -12.49 0.26
CA GLY A 239 1.56 -12.30 0.61
C GLY A 239 0.57 -13.30 -0.01
N MET A 240 1.06 -14.32 -0.73
CA MET A 240 0.22 -15.29 -1.46
C MET A 240 -0.05 -16.59 -0.67
N LEU A 241 0.36 -16.67 0.59
CA LEU A 241 0.14 -17.82 1.45
C LEU A 241 -1.24 -17.78 2.12
N GLU A 242 -1.83 -18.96 2.26
CA GLU A 242 -3.05 -19.23 3.00
C GLU A 242 -2.73 -20.14 4.19
N ASN A 243 -3.33 -19.81 5.35
CA ASN A 243 -3.07 -20.46 6.64
C ASN A 243 -1.60 -20.46 7.14
N PRO A 244 -0.76 -19.42 6.95
CA PRO A 244 0.53 -19.39 7.65
C PRO A 244 0.33 -19.42 9.18
N ARG A 245 1.24 -20.08 9.89
CA ARG A 245 1.23 -20.12 11.36
C ARG A 245 1.64 -18.78 11.96
N ASP A 246 2.64 -18.16 11.35
CA ASP A 246 3.20 -16.89 11.75
C ASP A 246 3.77 -16.15 10.52
N PRO A 247 4.25 -14.92 10.68
CA PRO A 247 4.88 -14.17 9.60
C PRO A 247 6.24 -14.71 9.12
N ASP A 248 6.81 -15.73 9.77
CA ASP A 248 8.22 -16.14 9.58
C ASP A 248 8.41 -17.21 8.49
N SER A 249 7.36 -17.53 7.74
CA SER A 249 7.43 -18.43 6.59
C SER A 249 8.58 -18.05 5.63
N LYS A 250 9.38 -19.04 5.22
CA LYS A 250 10.53 -18.86 4.33
C LYS A 250 10.26 -19.44 2.96
N PHE A 251 10.85 -18.84 1.93
CA PHE A 251 10.68 -19.25 0.55
C PHE A 251 12.00 -19.71 -0.06
N ALA A 252 11.91 -20.72 -0.92
CA ALA A 252 13.04 -21.22 -1.68
C ALA A 252 12.60 -21.71 -3.05
N LYS A 253 13.57 -21.92 -3.94
CA LYS A 253 13.32 -22.65 -5.18
C LYS A 253 12.98 -24.10 -4.82
N GLY A 254 11.80 -24.58 -5.24
CA GLY A 254 11.32 -25.92 -4.90
C GLY A 254 12.14 -27.04 -5.54
N LYS A 255 12.00 -28.27 -5.03
CA LYS A 255 12.66 -29.48 -5.55
C LYS A 255 11.98 -29.95 -6.84
N TYR A 256 12.50 -29.56 -8.00
CA TYR A 256 11.87 -29.83 -9.31
C TYR A 256 11.96 -31.32 -9.77
N SER A 257 10.97 -31.77 -10.56
CA SER A 257 11.02 -33.03 -11.34
C SER A 257 11.69 -32.84 -12.72
N ALA A 258 12.98 -33.15 -12.76
CA ALA A 258 13.85 -33.76 -13.80
C ALA A 258 13.77 -33.53 -15.33
N THR A 259 12.78 -32.87 -15.98
CA THR A 259 12.72 -32.91 -17.48
C THR A 259 12.84 -31.60 -18.28
N ASP A 260 13.23 -30.48 -17.67
CA ASP A 260 13.72 -29.32 -18.46
C ASP A 260 14.99 -28.73 -17.85
N THR A 261 16.12 -29.16 -18.38
CA THR A 261 17.48 -28.80 -17.97
C THR A 261 18.04 -27.58 -18.72
N SER A 262 17.19 -26.74 -19.33
CA SER A 262 17.64 -25.54 -20.03
C SER A 262 17.05 -24.25 -19.42
N THR A 263 17.91 -23.45 -18.77
CA THR A 263 17.82 -21.96 -18.67
C THR A 263 17.11 -21.24 -17.51
N HIS A 264 16.97 -21.80 -16.32
CA HIS A 264 16.44 -21.03 -15.17
C HIS A 264 17.50 -20.51 -14.18
N ASP A 265 18.78 -20.46 -14.56
CA ASP A 265 19.88 -19.95 -13.72
C ASP A 265 19.74 -18.47 -13.37
N TRP A 266 18.98 -17.73 -14.18
CA TRP A 266 18.80 -16.31 -13.98
C TRP A 266 17.82 -15.97 -12.85
N VAL A 267 16.96 -16.91 -12.43
CA VAL A 267 15.94 -16.68 -11.40
C VAL A 267 16.49 -17.02 -10.02
N ASN A 268 16.48 -16.03 -9.14
CA ASN A 268 16.79 -16.15 -7.73
C ASN A 268 15.54 -15.94 -6.86
N ILE A 269 15.39 -16.75 -5.81
CA ILE A 269 14.31 -16.65 -4.82
C ILE A 269 14.92 -16.33 -3.46
N SER A 270 14.58 -15.18 -2.89
CA SER A 270 14.99 -14.86 -1.52
C SER A 270 14.15 -15.62 -0.49
N ALA A 271 14.69 -15.74 0.73
CA ALA A 271 13.97 -16.32 1.87
C ALA A 271 12.66 -15.59 2.20
N ASP A 272 12.52 -14.32 1.81
CA ASP A 272 11.30 -13.51 1.98
C ASP A 272 10.37 -13.55 0.76
N GLY A 273 10.58 -14.50 -0.16
CA GLY A 273 9.69 -14.71 -1.31
C GLY A 273 9.82 -13.68 -2.42
N ILE A 274 10.98 -13.00 -2.53
CA ILE A 274 11.27 -12.12 -3.66
C ILE A 274 11.85 -12.96 -4.80
N ILE A 275 11.15 -12.94 -5.94
CA ILE A 275 11.65 -13.46 -7.22
C ILE A 275 12.46 -12.34 -7.88
N SER A 276 13.69 -12.63 -8.30
CA SER A 276 14.57 -11.64 -8.92
C SER A 276 15.49 -12.26 -9.97
N GLY A 277 16.06 -11.42 -10.84
CA GLY A 277 17.02 -11.90 -11.84
C GLY A 277 17.06 -11.06 -13.10
N THR A 278 17.90 -11.46 -14.06
CA THR A 278 17.97 -10.83 -15.39
C THR A 278 17.81 -11.90 -16.46
N PRO A 279 16.67 -11.98 -17.18
CA PRO A 279 16.48 -12.99 -18.21
C PRO A 279 17.56 -12.89 -19.30
N PRO A 280 18.09 -14.01 -19.79
CA PRO A 280 19.09 -13.99 -20.85
C PRO A 280 18.51 -13.42 -22.15
N LYS A 281 19.40 -13.05 -23.09
CA LYS A 281 18.98 -12.63 -24.43
C LYS A 281 18.18 -13.75 -25.11
N ALA A 282 17.01 -13.40 -25.64
CA ALA A 282 16.13 -14.30 -26.37
C ALA A 282 15.88 -13.76 -27.79
N SER A 283 15.78 -14.65 -28.77
CA SER A 283 15.46 -14.34 -30.18
C SER A 283 13.97 -14.10 -30.44
N GLY A 284 13.11 -14.39 -29.46
CA GLY A 284 11.66 -14.24 -29.53
C GLY A 284 11.02 -14.20 -28.13
N ASN A 285 9.69 -14.10 -28.09
CA ASN A 285 8.96 -14.22 -26.82
C ASN A 285 9.18 -15.63 -26.24
N THR A 286 9.58 -15.71 -24.98
CA THR A 286 9.75 -16.98 -24.26
C THR A 286 9.01 -16.96 -22.94
N THR A 287 9.07 -18.06 -22.21
CA THR A 287 8.45 -18.18 -20.89
C THR A 287 9.39 -18.95 -19.99
N THR A 288 9.60 -18.43 -18.78
CA THR A 288 10.36 -19.11 -17.72
C THR A 288 9.36 -19.67 -16.71
N LYS A 289 9.41 -20.98 -16.46
CA LYS A 289 8.49 -21.67 -15.55
C LYS A 289 9.27 -22.43 -14.49
N PHE A 290 8.92 -22.27 -13.22
CA PHE A 290 9.62 -22.89 -12.09
C PHE A 290 8.68 -23.06 -10.88
N VAL A 291 9.12 -23.85 -9.90
CA VAL A 291 8.38 -24.07 -8.65
C VAL A 291 9.04 -23.28 -7.52
N VAL A 292 8.22 -22.66 -6.68
CA VAL A 292 8.63 -22.05 -5.41
C VAL A 292 8.02 -22.86 -4.28
N GLU A 293 8.84 -23.22 -3.30
CA GLU A 293 8.43 -23.86 -2.06
C GLU A 293 8.39 -22.80 -0.94
N ALA A 294 7.35 -22.84 -0.12
CA ALA A 294 7.26 -22.12 1.15
C ALA A 294 7.37 -23.12 2.31
N LEU A 295 8.14 -22.77 3.33
CA LEU A 295 8.37 -23.53 4.56
C LEU A 295 7.89 -22.71 5.74
N GLY A 296 6.87 -23.19 6.44
CA GLY A 296 6.39 -22.64 7.70
C GLY A 296 7.36 -22.92 8.85
N SER A 297 7.26 -22.11 9.91
CA SER A 297 8.02 -22.27 11.15
C SER A 297 7.76 -23.61 11.86
N ASP A 298 6.57 -24.19 11.66
CA ASP A 298 6.14 -25.50 12.16
C ASP A 298 6.61 -26.67 11.29
N GLY A 299 7.39 -26.40 10.24
CA GLY A 299 7.88 -27.39 9.28
C GLY A 299 6.88 -27.78 8.19
N SER A 300 5.69 -27.17 8.16
CA SER A 300 4.75 -27.35 7.05
C SER A 300 5.30 -26.77 5.74
N THR A 301 4.96 -27.36 4.60
CA THR A 301 5.39 -26.88 3.28
C THR A 301 4.23 -26.68 2.32
N ALA A 302 4.42 -25.75 1.39
CA ALA A 302 3.51 -25.50 0.27
C ALA A 302 4.32 -25.22 -1.01
N GLU A 303 3.75 -25.52 -2.17
CA GLU A 303 4.39 -25.25 -3.47
C GLU A 303 3.47 -24.46 -4.39
N ILE A 304 4.07 -23.63 -5.24
CA ILE A 304 3.38 -22.90 -6.32
C ILE A 304 4.21 -22.97 -7.60
N THR A 305 3.51 -23.11 -8.73
CA THR A 305 4.14 -22.98 -10.05
C THR A 305 4.11 -21.53 -10.51
N VAL A 306 5.28 -20.94 -10.75
CA VAL A 306 5.42 -19.57 -11.25
C VAL A 306 5.77 -19.58 -12.73
N THR A 307 5.15 -18.66 -13.47
CA THR A 307 5.38 -18.42 -14.90
C THR A 307 5.75 -16.95 -15.11
N ILE A 308 6.92 -16.68 -15.68
CA ILE A 308 7.38 -15.36 -16.08
C ILE A 308 7.39 -15.28 -17.62
N PRO A 309 6.49 -14.51 -18.24
CA PRO A 309 6.59 -14.22 -19.66
C PRO A 309 7.79 -13.31 -19.92
N VAL A 310 8.61 -13.63 -20.92
CA VAL A 310 9.81 -12.85 -21.27
C VAL A 310 9.68 -12.31 -22.70
N VAL A 311 9.75 -10.99 -22.85
CA VAL A 311 9.79 -10.34 -24.16
C VAL A 311 11.25 -10.06 -24.60
N PRO A 312 11.55 -10.04 -25.90
CA PRO A 312 12.85 -9.68 -26.41
C PRO A 312 13.31 -8.27 -25.99
N GLN A 313 14.62 -8.05 -26.06
CA GLN A 313 15.20 -6.73 -25.84
C GLN A 313 14.62 -5.72 -26.86
N GLY A 314 14.22 -4.53 -26.40
CA GLY A 314 13.63 -3.48 -27.24
C GLY A 314 12.15 -3.65 -27.62
N GLU A 315 11.52 -4.79 -27.33
CA GLU A 315 10.09 -5.01 -27.61
C GLU A 315 9.18 -4.44 -26.51
N PRO A 316 8.01 -3.85 -26.80
CA PRO A 316 7.13 -3.32 -25.75
C PRO A 316 6.83 -4.35 -24.66
N LEU A 317 7.00 -3.96 -23.40
CA LEU A 317 6.79 -4.83 -22.24
C LEU A 317 5.32 -5.25 -22.15
N VAL A 318 4.40 -4.34 -22.50
CA VAL A 318 2.95 -4.56 -22.39
C VAL A 318 2.31 -4.34 -23.76
N LYS A 319 1.79 -5.44 -24.35
CA LYS A 319 1.08 -5.42 -25.65
C LYS A 319 -0.43 -5.60 -25.48
N LYS A 320 -0.82 -6.25 -24.39
CA LYS A 320 -2.21 -6.41 -23.95
C LYS A 320 -2.27 -5.99 -22.49
N LEU A 321 -3.38 -5.36 -22.12
CA LEU A 321 -3.62 -4.88 -20.76
C LEU A 321 -4.99 -5.35 -20.31
N THR A 322 -5.04 -6.14 -19.24
CA THR A 322 -6.29 -6.64 -18.65
C THR A 322 -6.67 -5.78 -17.47
N ILE A 323 -7.84 -5.15 -17.55
CA ILE A 323 -8.38 -4.25 -16.54
C ILE A 323 -9.60 -4.89 -15.90
N LEU A 324 -9.72 -4.77 -14.58
CA LEU A 324 -10.96 -5.02 -13.85
C LEU A 324 -11.53 -3.73 -13.26
N SER A 325 -12.85 -3.58 -13.32
CA SER A 325 -13.62 -2.74 -12.39
C SER A 325 -14.36 -3.69 -11.46
N PHE A 326 -14.18 -3.54 -10.14
CA PHE A 326 -14.67 -4.51 -9.17
C PHE A 326 -15.13 -3.86 -7.87
N ASN A 327 -16.46 -3.74 -7.69
CA ASN A 327 -17.05 -3.40 -6.40
C ASN A 327 -16.90 -4.59 -5.46
N LEU A 328 -16.28 -4.36 -4.30
CA LEU A 328 -15.92 -5.41 -3.37
C LEU A 328 -17.05 -5.81 -2.42
N TRP A 329 -18.15 -5.07 -2.33
CA TRP A 329 -19.22 -5.29 -1.33
C TRP A 329 -18.71 -5.21 0.11
N PHE A 330 -18.52 -3.99 0.62
CA PHE A 330 -17.90 -3.74 1.93
C PHE A 330 -16.57 -4.48 2.09
N GLY A 331 -15.69 -4.39 1.09
CA GLY A 331 -14.41 -5.10 1.05
C GLY A 331 -14.48 -6.61 0.89
N GLY A 332 -15.68 -7.17 0.72
CA GLY A 332 -16.00 -8.60 0.60
C GLY A 332 -16.39 -9.24 1.92
N THR A 333 -16.47 -8.46 2.99
CA THR A 333 -16.66 -8.96 4.37
C THR A 333 -17.96 -9.75 4.61
N PRO A 334 -19.05 -9.60 3.84
CA PRO A 334 -20.21 -10.48 3.97
C PRO A 334 -19.97 -11.94 3.53
N VAL A 335 -18.86 -12.22 2.81
CA VAL A 335 -18.52 -13.57 2.34
C VAL A 335 -17.35 -14.14 3.14
N LYS A 336 -17.50 -15.37 3.62
CA LYS A 336 -16.45 -16.08 4.35
C LYS A 336 -15.21 -16.26 3.45
N ASP A 337 -14.01 -16.04 4.01
CA ASP A 337 -12.74 -16.24 3.30
C ASP A 337 -12.57 -15.34 2.06
N TYR A 338 -13.21 -14.16 2.08
CA TYR A 338 -13.21 -13.20 0.99
C TYR A 338 -11.82 -12.80 0.49
N HIS A 339 -10.82 -12.75 1.37
CA HIS A 339 -9.45 -12.41 0.97
C HIS A 339 -8.88 -13.39 -0.06
N SER A 340 -8.84 -14.68 0.27
CA SER A 340 -8.31 -15.71 -0.62
C SER A 340 -9.10 -15.75 -1.92
N LYS A 341 -10.43 -15.61 -1.85
CA LYS A 341 -11.32 -15.59 -3.02
C LYS A 341 -11.05 -14.40 -3.96
N GLN A 342 -10.85 -13.20 -3.41
CA GLN A 342 -10.53 -12.01 -4.19
C GLN A 342 -9.14 -12.11 -4.85
N VAL A 343 -8.12 -12.51 -4.09
CA VAL A 343 -6.75 -12.70 -4.63
C VAL A 343 -6.75 -13.77 -5.73
N ARG A 344 -7.44 -14.88 -5.51
CA ARG A 344 -7.61 -15.97 -6.49
C ARG A 344 -8.31 -15.49 -7.75
N PHE A 345 -9.44 -14.79 -7.61
CA PHE A 345 -10.18 -14.25 -8.75
C PHE A 345 -9.33 -13.27 -9.57
N ILE A 346 -8.73 -12.26 -8.93
CA ILE A 346 -7.92 -11.24 -9.62
C ILE A 346 -6.73 -11.89 -10.35
N THR A 347 -6.07 -12.85 -9.70
CA THR A 347 -4.93 -13.57 -10.29
C THR A 347 -5.35 -14.44 -11.48
N ASN A 348 -6.42 -15.23 -11.32
CA ASN A 348 -6.93 -16.13 -12.37
C ASN A 348 -7.54 -15.37 -13.55
N ALA A 349 -8.12 -14.19 -13.30
CA ALA A 349 -8.59 -13.28 -14.34
C ALA A 349 -7.44 -12.71 -15.19
N ARG A 350 -6.18 -12.92 -14.80
CA ARG A 350 -4.97 -12.32 -15.38
C ARG A 350 -5.07 -10.80 -15.43
N ALA A 351 -5.65 -10.20 -14.40
CA ALA A 351 -5.73 -8.75 -14.29
C ALA A 351 -4.32 -8.17 -14.17
N ASP A 352 -4.13 -6.99 -14.77
CA ASP A 352 -2.93 -6.19 -14.66
C ASP A 352 -3.15 -4.95 -13.79
N ILE A 353 -4.36 -4.37 -13.86
CA ILE A 353 -4.77 -3.20 -13.08
C ILE A 353 -6.24 -3.40 -12.68
N VAL A 354 -6.58 -3.04 -11.44
CA VAL A 354 -7.95 -3.13 -10.94
C VAL A 354 -8.36 -1.81 -10.32
N GLY A 355 -9.50 -1.27 -10.76
CA GLY A 355 -10.27 -0.25 -10.05
C GLY A 355 -11.21 -0.94 -9.06
N LEU A 356 -11.04 -0.64 -7.77
CA LEU A 356 -11.79 -1.23 -6.65
C LEU A 356 -12.79 -0.21 -6.09
N GLN A 357 -14.04 -0.61 -5.89
CA GLN A 357 -15.06 0.17 -5.18
C GLN A 357 -15.42 -0.52 -3.87
N GLU A 358 -16.03 0.21 -2.93
CA GLU A 358 -16.30 -0.26 -1.55
C GLU A 358 -15.06 -0.84 -0.87
N SER A 359 -13.93 -0.18 -1.07
CA SER A 359 -12.60 -0.58 -0.60
C SER A 359 -12.14 0.17 0.64
N THR A 360 -13.09 0.80 1.35
CA THR A 360 -12.87 1.53 2.61
C THR A 360 -12.05 0.72 3.62
N GLY A 361 -11.20 1.37 4.42
CA GLY A 361 -10.43 0.69 5.47
C GLY A 361 -9.17 -0.04 4.98
N GLY A 362 -8.69 0.29 3.79
CA GLY A 362 -7.39 -0.19 3.28
C GLY A 362 -7.46 -1.50 2.49
N HIS A 363 -8.63 -1.85 1.93
CA HIS A 363 -8.77 -3.12 1.18
C HIS A 363 -7.95 -3.15 -0.11
N ALA A 364 -7.68 -2.00 -0.75
CA ALA A 364 -6.76 -1.95 -1.89
C ALA A 364 -5.33 -2.29 -1.46
N ILE A 365 -4.88 -1.73 -0.32
CA ILE A 365 -3.55 -2.02 0.26
C ILE A 365 -3.43 -3.51 0.60
N ARG A 366 -4.47 -4.10 1.22
CA ARG A 366 -4.52 -5.53 1.55
C ARG A 366 -4.32 -6.41 0.32
N LEU A 367 -5.07 -6.16 -0.76
CA LEU A 367 -5.00 -6.95 -1.99
C LEU A 367 -3.67 -6.73 -2.72
N ALA A 368 -3.20 -5.48 -2.78
CA ALA A 368 -1.91 -5.16 -3.40
C ALA A 368 -0.74 -5.81 -2.68
N LYS A 369 -0.68 -5.74 -1.34
CA LYS A 369 0.37 -6.41 -0.56
C LYS A 369 0.36 -7.92 -0.76
N ALA A 370 -0.83 -8.54 -0.84
CA ALA A 370 -0.94 -9.98 -1.09
C ALA A 370 -0.27 -10.38 -2.42
N MET A 371 -0.56 -9.63 -3.48
CA MET A 371 -0.06 -9.94 -4.83
C MET A 371 1.29 -9.28 -5.18
N GLY A 372 1.83 -8.44 -4.30
CA GLY A 372 3.06 -7.68 -4.55
C GLY A 372 2.92 -6.53 -5.54
N TRP A 373 1.73 -5.92 -5.61
CA TRP A 373 1.38 -4.88 -6.57
C TRP A 373 1.52 -3.48 -5.97
N ASP A 374 1.62 -2.49 -6.85
CA ASP A 374 1.54 -1.08 -6.46
C ASP A 374 0.07 -0.68 -6.21
N TYR A 375 -0.15 0.36 -5.42
CA TYR A 375 -1.50 0.75 -5.01
C TYR A 375 -1.69 2.24 -4.74
N TRP A 376 -2.94 2.64 -4.86
CA TRP A 376 -3.48 3.88 -4.33
C TRP A 376 -4.77 3.57 -3.58
N GLN A 377 -4.98 4.22 -2.43
CA GLN A 377 -6.15 4.03 -1.58
C GLN A 377 -6.75 5.41 -1.25
N GLY A 378 -7.99 5.63 -1.63
CA GLY A 378 -8.82 6.73 -1.15
C GLY A 378 -9.72 6.27 0.01
N ASP A 379 -10.68 7.11 0.37
CA ASP A 379 -11.61 6.79 1.47
C ASP A 379 -12.48 5.56 1.15
N ASP A 380 -12.96 5.44 -0.09
CA ASP A 380 -13.88 4.39 -0.52
C ASP A 380 -13.42 3.64 -1.78
N VAL A 381 -12.73 4.31 -2.69
CA VAL A 381 -12.18 3.71 -3.91
C VAL A 381 -10.68 3.43 -3.79
N GLY A 382 -10.21 2.46 -4.54
CA GLY A 382 -8.80 2.09 -4.59
C GLY A 382 -8.37 1.66 -5.98
N ILE A 383 -7.06 1.71 -6.24
CA ILE A 383 -6.46 1.27 -7.50
C ILE A 383 -5.30 0.36 -7.14
N ILE A 384 -5.19 -0.79 -7.78
CA ILE A 384 -4.03 -1.69 -7.65
C ILE A 384 -3.47 -2.00 -9.03
N SER A 385 -2.14 -2.09 -9.15
CA SER A 385 -1.46 -2.28 -10.42
C SER A 385 -0.22 -3.16 -10.32
N ARG A 386 -0.05 -4.09 -11.26
CA ARG A 386 1.22 -4.80 -11.48
C ARG A 386 2.37 -3.86 -11.86
N TYR A 387 2.05 -2.66 -12.33
CA TYR A 387 2.98 -1.67 -12.85
C TYR A 387 3.08 -0.46 -11.91
N PRO A 388 4.22 0.24 -11.88
CA PRO A 388 4.41 1.35 -10.97
C PRO A 388 3.50 2.54 -11.30
N MET A 389 2.89 3.11 -10.25
CA MET A 389 2.20 4.39 -10.27
C MET A 389 3.24 5.50 -10.17
N VAL A 390 3.42 6.25 -11.25
CA VAL A 390 4.45 7.29 -11.37
C VAL A 390 3.92 8.68 -11.01
N GLU A 391 2.61 8.84 -10.90
CA GLU A 391 1.96 10.07 -10.44
C GLU A 391 0.63 9.74 -9.75
N GLN A 392 0.31 10.46 -8.67
CA GLN A 392 -0.99 10.37 -7.99
C GLN A 392 -1.62 11.76 -8.02
N TYR A 393 -2.88 11.84 -8.44
CA TYR A 393 -3.62 13.11 -8.48
C TYR A 393 -4.46 13.27 -7.22
N ALA A 394 -4.78 14.51 -6.86
CA ALA A 394 -5.69 14.79 -5.77
C ALA A 394 -7.06 14.12 -6.04
N PRO A 395 -7.64 13.42 -5.06
CA PRO A 395 -8.95 12.82 -5.23
C PRO A 395 -10.01 13.90 -5.46
N ILE A 396 -11.02 13.56 -6.26
CA ILE A 396 -12.13 14.45 -6.59
C ILE A 396 -13.45 13.69 -6.47
N GLU A 397 -14.42 14.29 -5.80
CA GLU A 397 -15.70 13.63 -5.47
C GLU A 397 -15.45 12.27 -4.78
N ARG A 398 -16.01 11.18 -5.33
CA ARG A 398 -15.75 9.79 -4.92
C ARG A 398 -14.85 9.08 -5.94
N CYS A 399 -13.81 9.76 -6.40
CA CYS A 399 -12.93 9.30 -7.46
C CYS A 399 -11.45 9.48 -7.14
N GLY A 400 -10.65 8.50 -7.53
CA GLY A 400 -9.19 8.54 -7.54
C GLY A 400 -8.62 8.50 -8.95
N ALA A 401 -7.44 9.11 -9.13
CA ALA A 401 -6.73 9.07 -10.39
C ALA A 401 -5.21 8.92 -10.19
N VAL A 402 -4.58 8.11 -11.03
CA VAL A 402 -3.13 7.88 -11.03
C VAL A 402 -2.59 7.79 -12.45
N ARG A 403 -1.29 8.06 -12.63
CA ARG A 403 -0.55 7.74 -13.86
C ARG A 403 0.26 6.48 -13.65
N ILE A 404 0.13 5.50 -14.55
CA ILE A 404 0.76 4.18 -14.45
C ILE A 404 1.71 3.99 -15.62
N ALA A 405 2.95 3.61 -15.34
CA ALA A 405 3.97 3.34 -16.36
C ALA A 405 3.99 1.85 -16.74
N LEU A 406 3.46 1.53 -17.93
CA LEU A 406 3.41 0.18 -18.48
C LEU A 406 4.77 -0.27 -19.05
N ASP A 407 5.47 0.67 -19.68
CA ASP A 407 6.81 0.49 -20.23
C ASP A 407 7.48 1.86 -20.43
N ARG A 408 8.72 1.89 -20.93
CA ARG A 408 9.44 3.12 -21.29
C ARG A 408 8.65 3.95 -22.32
N GLY A 409 8.22 5.13 -21.88
CA GLY A 409 7.46 6.06 -22.71
C GLY A 409 6.04 5.58 -23.04
N GLN A 410 5.54 4.59 -22.30
CA GLN A 410 4.18 4.07 -22.42
C GLN A 410 3.50 4.13 -21.06
N GLU A 411 2.63 5.13 -20.90
CA GLU A 411 1.93 5.43 -19.66
C GLU A 411 0.43 5.50 -19.94
N ILE A 412 -0.37 5.31 -18.91
CA ILE A 412 -1.82 5.56 -18.94
C ILE A 412 -2.25 6.41 -17.74
N ASN A 413 -3.30 7.20 -17.91
CA ASN A 413 -4.03 7.80 -16.80
C ASN A 413 -5.19 6.88 -16.45
N PHE A 414 -5.26 6.42 -15.20
CA PHE A 414 -6.27 5.51 -14.72
C PHE A 414 -7.14 6.20 -13.67
N TRP A 415 -8.44 6.21 -13.90
CA TRP A 415 -9.45 6.79 -13.03
C TRP A 415 -10.36 5.69 -12.49
N ASN A 416 -10.74 5.81 -11.23
CA ASN A 416 -11.67 4.89 -10.59
C ASN A 416 -12.61 5.63 -9.65
N CYS A 417 -13.93 5.49 -9.83
CA CYS A 417 -14.92 6.13 -8.97
C CYS A 417 -15.97 5.17 -8.40
N HIS A 418 -16.67 5.62 -7.36
CA HIS A 418 -17.88 4.99 -6.83
C HIS A 418 -18.93 6.10 -6.58
N LEU A 419 -19.87 6.27 -7.51
CA LEU A 419 -20.81 7.40 -7.47
C LEU A 419 -21.94 7.16 -6.44
N GLY A 420 -22.65 8.22 -6.06
CA GLY A 420 -23.72 8.11 -5.05
C GLY A 420 -24.76 7.03 -5.42
N TYR A 421 -25.25 6.25 -4.44
CA TYR A 421 -26.05 5.06 -4.72
C TYR A 421 -27.57 5.29 -4.64
N THR A 422 -28.04 6.24 -3.82
CA THR A 422 -29.47 6.42 -3.52
C THR A 422 -29.96 7.86 -3.74
N PRO A 423 -31.20 8.09 -4.22
CA PRO A 423 -32.18 7.10 -4.73
C PRO A 423 -31.66 6.36 -5.98
N TYR A 424 -32.23 5.21 -6.35
CA TYR A 424 -31.80 4.39 -7.51
C TYR A 424 -32.84 4.46 -8.64
N GLY A 425 -32.44 4.98 -9.80
CA GLY A 425 -33.37 5.31 -10.87
C GLY A 425 -34.20 4.14 -11.44
N PRO A 426 -33.68 2.91 -11.58
CA PRO A 426 -34.51 1.77 -11.95
C PRO A 426 -35.64 1.48 -10.95
N TYR A 427 -35.45 1.71 -9.65
CA TYR A 427 -36.55 1.59 -8.69
C TYR A 427 -37.59 2.69 -8.91
N ASP A 428 -37.15 3.91 -9.15
CA ASP A 428 -38.06 5.03 -9.43
C ASP A 428 -39.01 4.71 -10.63
N PHE A 429 -38.51 4.05 -11.67
CA PHE A 429 -39.34 3.62 -12.81
C PHE A 429 -40.17 2.36 -12.53
N CYS A 430 -39.52 1.31 -12.03
CA CYS A 430 -40.11 -0.03 -11.94
C CYS A 430 -41.08 -0.20 -10.78
N PHE A 431 -40.84 0.53 -9.68
CA PHE A 431 -41.58 0.38 -8.44
C PHE A 431 -42.46 1.58 -8.14
N ASP A 432 -41.91 2.78 -8.28
CA ASP A 432 -42.61 4.01 -7.89
C ASP A 432 -43.33 4.66 -9.09
N HIS A 433 -43.05 4.18 -10.31
CA HIS A 433 -43.65 4.64 -11.57
C HIS A 433 -43.52 6.15 -11.79
N LEU A 434 -42.40 6.73 -11.38
CA LEU A 434 -42.11 8.15 -11.54
C LEU A 434 -41.93 8.54 -13.01
N SER A 435 -42.21 9.81 -13.31
CA SER A 435 -41.95 10.36 -14.63
C SER A 435 -40.44 10.54 -14.90
N PRO A 436 -39.98 10.52 -16.17
CA PRO A 436 -38.58 10.79 -16.50
C PRO A 436 -38.01 12.08 -15.90
N GLU A 437 -38.82 13.13 -15.74
CA GLU A 437 -38.40 14.39 -15.11
C GLU A 437 -38.12 14.22 -13.61
N GLU A 438 -38.96 13.46 -12.92
CA GLU A 438 -38.77 13.15 -11.49
C GLU A 438 -37.55 12.25 -11.28
N VAL A 439 -37.34 11.26 -12.14
CA VAL A 439 -36.13 10.42 -12.09
C VAL A 439 -34.86 11.25 -12.29
N LEU A 440 -34.86 12.21 -13.23
CA LEU A 440 -33.71 13.12 -13.39
C LEU A 440 -33.47 14.00 -12.15
N LYS A 441 -34.52 14.46 -11.47
CA LYS A 441 -34.38 15.18 -10.18
C LYS A 441 -33.76 14.26 -9.12
N ASN A 442 -34.15 12.99 -9.09
CA ASN A 442 -33.59 11.98 -8.19
C ASN A 442 -32.12 11.64 -8.52
N GLU A 443 -31.74 11.57 -9.80
CA GLU A 443 -30.34 11.41 -10.24
C GLU A 443 -29.43 12.60 -9.83
N ILE A 444 -30.01 13.79 -9.65
CA ILE A 444 -29.29 14.95 -9.09
C ILE A 444 -29.21 14.84 -7.57
N LYS A 445 -30.32 14.47 -6.92
CA LYS A 445 -30.41 14.29 -5.46
C LYS A 445 -29.47 13.20 -4.95
N SER A 446 -29.26 12.13 -5.74
CA SER A 446 -28.32 11.05 -5.43
C SER A 446 -26.84 11.47 -5.50
N ARG A 447 -26.57 12.72 -5.92
CA ARG A 447 -25.24 13.29 -6.18
C ARG A 447 -24.53 12.74 -7.41
N ARG A 448 -25.00 11.65 -8.04
CA ARG A 448 -24.36 11.07 -9.23
C ARG A 448 -24.16 12.07 -10.36
N THR A 449 -25.21 12.84 -10.68
CA THR A 449 -25.17 13.82 -11.77
C THR A 449 -24.14 14.94 -11.57
N PRO A 450 -24.15 15.69 -10.45
CA PRO A 450 -23.12 16.70 -10.23
C PRO A 450 -21.70 16.09 -10.12
N GLN A 451 -21.58 14.88 -9.55
CA GLN A 451 -20.29 14.19 -9.46
C GLN A 451 -19.70 13.88 -10.84
N ILE A 452 -20.47 13.24 -11.73
CA ILE A 452 -19.95 12.86 -13.05
C ILE A 452 -19.58 14.09 -13.89
N ILE A 453 -20.36 15.16 -13.82
CA ILE A 453 -20.04 16.43 -14.50
C ILE A 453 -18.71 16.98 -14.01
N ASN A 454 -18.49 16.98 -12.70
CA ASN A 454 -17.25 17.48 -12.11
C ASN A 454 -16.06 16.59 -12.49
N ILE A 455 -16.21 15.27 -12.40
CA ILE A 455 -15.17 14.31 -12.81
C ILE A 455 -14.78 14.52 -14.28
N MET A 456 -15.74 14.68 -15.20
CA MET A 456 -15.44 14.96 -16.62
C MET A 456 -14.67 16.26 -16.82
N LYS A 457 -15.00 17.31 -16.05
CA LYS A 457 -14.26 18.58 -16.07
C LYS A 457 -12.80 18.39 -15.64
N TYR A 458 -12.55 17.70 -14.53
CA TYR A 458 -11.19 17.45 -14.04
C TYR A 458 -10.40 16.48 -14.91
N MET A 459 -11.08 15.59 -15.65
CA MET A 459 -10.46 14.66 -16.58
C MET A 459 -10.12 15.29 -17.94
N GLN A 460 -10.61 16.50 -18.23
CA GLN A 460 -10.52 17.13 -19.57
C GLN A 460 -9.07 17.19 -20.10
N ASP A 461 -8.11 17.56 -19.26
CA ASP A 461 -6.70 17.63 -19.64
C ASP A 461 -6.16 16.25 -20.05
N HIS A 462 -6.47 15.20 -19.29
CA HIS A 462 -6.12 13.83 -19.63
C HIS A 462 -6.80 13.37 -20.93
N LEU A 463 -8.08 13.70 -21.13
CA LEU A 463 -8.83 13.35 -22.34
C LEU A 463 -8.31 14.08 -23.59
N SER A 464 -7.74 15.28 -23.44
CA SER A 464 -7.13 16.03 -24.53
C SER A 464 -5.79 15.43 -24.98
N GLN A 465 -5.09 14.76 -24.05
CA GLN A 465 -3.77 14.15 -24.26
C GLN A 465 -3.83 12.63 -24.49
N SER A 466 -5.03 12.07 -24.64
CA SER A 466 -5.26 10.62 -24.68
C SER A 466 -4.58 9.90 -25.85
N SER A 467 -4.19 10.62 -26.91
CA SER A 467 -3.40 10.06 -28.03
C SER A 467 -1.96 9.74 -27.64
N LYS A 468 -1.43 10.41 -26.62
CA LYS A 468 -0.08 10.20 -26.06
C LYS A 468 -0.13 9.33 -24.80
N THR A 469 -1.02 9.68 -23.88
CA THR A 469 -1.22 8.98 -22.61
C THR A 469 -2.68 8.56 -22.50
N PRO A 470 -3.03 7.34 -22.93
CA PRO A 470 -4.42 6.89 -22.93
C PRO A 470 -5.09 6.98 -21.56
N VAL A 471 -6.41 7.14 -21.59
CA VAL A 471 -7.24 7.25 -20.38
C VAL A 471 -8.07 5.99 -20.24
N ILE A 472 -8.10 5.44 -19.03
CA ILE A 472 -9.04 4.38 -18.63
C ILE A 472 -9.83 4.93 -17.44
N PHE A 473 -11.15 4.79 -17.49
CA PHE A 473 -12.04 5.24 -16.44
C PHE A 473 -12.97 4.10 -16.02
N THR A 474 -12.78 3.63 -14.79
CA THR A 474 -13.50 2.51 -14.18
C THR A 474 -14.40 2.98 -13.04
N GLY A 475 -15.35 2.15 -12.63
CA GLY A 475 -16.16 2.45 -11.45
C GLY A 475 -17.47 1.70 -11.40
N ASP A 476 -18.08 1.80 -10.22
CA ASP A 476 -19.50 1.60 -10.00
C ASP A 476 -20.18 2.97 -10.07
N PHE A 477 -21.03 3.16 -11.06
CA PHE A 477 -21.67 4.44 -11.34
C PHE A 477 -23.07 4.51 -10.72
N ASN A 478 -23.55 3.44 -10.09
CA ASN A 478 -24.85 3.35 -9.43
C ASN A 478 -26.04 3.81 -10.29
N ALA A 479 -25.89 3.71 -11.61
CA ALA A 479 -26.91 4.07 -12.59
C ALA A 479 -26.66 3.31 -13.90
N PRO A 480 -27.73 2.90 -14.62
CA PRO A 480 -27.58 2.17 -15.88
C PRO A 480 -26.95 2.99 -17.01
N SER A 481 -26.63 2.31 -18.12
CA SER A 481 -26.21 2.99 -19.34
C SER A 481 -27.38 3.46 -20.20
N HIS A 482 -27.29 4.68 -20.73
CA HIS A 482 -28.20 5.16 -21.79
C HIS A 482 -28.10 4.35 -23.08
N LEU A 483 -27.02 3.56 -23.24
CA LEU A 483 -26.86 2.61 -24.35
C LEU A 483 -27.61 1.29 -24.11
N ASP A 484 -27.98 1.00 -22.85
CA ASP A 484 -28.69 -0.22 -22.45
C ASP A 484 -30.19 0.03 -22.30
N TRP A 485 -30.57 1.26 -21.93
CA TRP A 485 -31.94 1.73 -21.85
C TRP A 485 -32.34 2.37 -23.18
N THR A 486 -32.99 1.59 -24.03
CA THR A 486 -33.43 1.96 -25.38
C THR A 486 -34.87 1.53 -25.60
N ASN A 487 -35.49 2.01 -26.69
CA ASN A 487 -36.84 1.55 -27.02
C ASN A 487 -36.92 0.04 -27.31
N ALA A 488 -35.83 -0.58 -27.76
CA ALA A 488 -35.76 -2.02 -28.01
C ALA A 488 -35.72 -2.83 -26.70
N THR A 489 -35.10 -2.30 -25.65
CA THR A 489 -34.96 -2.95 -24.34
C THR A 489 -36.07 -2.61 -23.36
N LYS A 490 -37.06 -1.79 -23.73
CA LYS A 490 -38.10 -1.29 -22.82
C LYS A 490 -38.85 -2.35 -22.01
N LYS A 491 -38.98 -3.57 -22.54
CA LYS A 491 -39.63 -4.69 -21.83
C LYS A 491 -38.83 -5.18 -20.62
N LEU A 492 -37.51 -5.02 -20.66
CA LEU A 492 -36.60 -5.31 -19.54
C LEU A 492 -36.65 -4.20 -18.48
N HIS A 493 -37.02 -2.99 -18.90
CA HIS A 493 -36.98 -1.76 -18.10
C HIS A 493 -38.37 -1.27 -17.74
N CYS A 494 -39.27 -2.20 -17.40
CA CYS A 494 -40.58 -1.88 -16.83
C CYS A 494 -41.48 -1.02 -17.74
N GLY A 495 -41.27 -1.12 -19.05
CA GLY A 495 -41.98 -0.34 -20.07
C GLY A 495 -41.29 0.98 -20.45
N GLN A 496 -40.28 1.41 -19.69
CA GLN A 496 -39.51 2.63 -19.98
C GLN A 496 -38.55 2.37 -21.16
N GLY A 497 -38.63 3.23 -22.18
CA GLY A 497 -37.77 3.17 -23.35
C GLY A 497 -36.42 3.84 -23.12
N TYR A 498 -35.97 4.62 -24.10
CA TYR A 498 -34.74 5.39 -23.96
C TYR A 498 -34.78 6.31 -22.73
N PHE A 499 -33.69 6.32 -21.96
CA PHE A 499 -33.48 7.28 -20.88
C PHE A 499 -32.02 7.77 -20.87
N PRO A 500 -31.78 9.10 -20.85
CA PRO A 500 -30.44 9.67 -20.97
C PRO A 500 -29.70 9.70 -19.62
N TRP A 501 -29.41 8.53 -19.05
CA TRP A 501 -28.67 8.40 -17.77
C TRP A 501 -27.42 9.30 -17.74
N PRO A 502 -27.36 10.33 -16.87
CA PRO A 502 -26.27 11.32 -16.91
C PRO A 502 -24.88 10.71 -16.72
N THR A 503 -24.78 9.70 -15.84
CA THR A 503 -23.54 9.01 -15.47
C THR A 503 -22.87 8.28 -16.63
N SER A 504 -23.64 7.82 -17.62
CA SER A 504 -23.11 7.19 -18.83
C SER A 504 -23.09 8.14 -20.03
N LYS A 505 -24.00 9.13 -20.09
CA LYS A 505 -24.06 10.11 -21.17
C LYS A 505 -22.90 11.09 -21.14
N HIS A 506 -22.55 11.64 -19.98
CA HIS A 506 -21.46 12.61 -19.86
C HIS A 506 -20.08 12.04 -20.27
N PRO A 507 -19.70 10.80 -19.88
CA PRO A 507 -18.49 10.17 -20.40
C PRO A 507 -18.44 10.05 -21.93
N ILE A 508 -19.53 9.58 -22.57
CA ILE A 508 -19.59 9.43 -24.02
C ILE A 508 -19.53 10.80 -24.71
N ASP A 509 -20.26 11.79 -24.21
CA ASP A 509 -20.23 13.16 -24.74
C ASP A 509 -18.83 13.80 -24.60
N ALA A 510 -18.04 13.42 -23.59
CA ALA A 510 -16.64 13.82 -23.41
C ALA A 510 -15.65 13.04 -24.32
N GLY A 511 -16.15 12.10 -25.13
CA GLY A 511 -15.39 11.32 -26.09
C GLY A 511 -14.70 10.08 -25.51
N LEU A 512 -15.16 9.60 -24.34
CA LEU A 512 -14.82 8.26 -23.87
C LEU A 512 -15.64 7.21 -24.63
N ILE A 513 -15.12 5.98 -24.66
CA ILE A 513 -15.72 4.82 -25.31
C ILE A 513 -16.06 3.79 -24.23
N ASP A 514 -17.31 3.34 -24.18
CA ASP A 514 -17.75 2.21 -23.35
C ASP A 514 -17.15 0.91 -23.90
N SER A 515 -16.18 0.33 -23.20
CA SER A 515 -15.48 -0.86 -23.72
C SER A 515 -16.39 -2.07 -23.88
N PHE A 516 -17.47 -2.18 -23.09
CA PHE A 516 -18.42 -3.29 -23.21
C PHE A 516 -19.26 -3.13 -24.48
N ARG A 517 -19.80 -1.93 -24.72
CA ARG A 517 -20.62 -1.66 -25.91
C ARG A 517 -19.82 -1.50 -27.19
N GLU A 518 -18.52 -1.23 -27.11
CA GLU A 518 -17.61 -1.29 -28.26
C GLU A 518 -17.54 -2.70 -28.87
N VAL A 519 -17.63 -3.76 -28.04
CA VAL A 519 -17.57 -5.16 -28.49
C VAL A 519 -18.94 -5.85 -28.56
N HIS A 520 -19.90 -5.43 -27.74
CA HIS A 520 -21.25 -5.99 -27.64
C HIS A 520 -22.30 -4.93 -27.93
N SER A 521 -22.46 -4.54 -29.19
CA SER A 521 -23.30 -3.40 -29.57
C SER A 521 -24.81 -3.59 -29.30
N ASP A 522 -25.31 -4.81 -29.27
CA ASP A 522 -26.73 -5.12 -29.03
C ASP A 522 -27.02 -5.39 -27.53
N PRO A 523 -27.77 -4.51 -26.86
CA PRO A 523 -28.11 -4.68 -25.45
C PRO A 523 -29.14 -5.77 -25.16
N LEU A 524 -29.90 -6.26 -26.15
CA LEU A 524 -30.78 -7.42 -25.98
C LEU A 524 -30.00 -8.73 -26.05
N ALA A 525 -29.07 -8.84 -27.01
CA ALA A 525 -28.27 -10.05 -27.18
C ALA A 525 -27.29 -10.24 -26.02
N GLN A 526 -26.64 -9.17 -25.59
CA GLN A 526 -25.70 -9.20 -24.47
C GLN A 526 -25.98 -8.02 -23.51
N PRO A 527 -26.83 -8.22 -22.49
CA PRO A 527 -27.17 -7.17 -21.53
C PRO A 527 -25.97 -6.72 -20.67
N GLY A 528 -25.10 -7.66 -20.29
CA GLY A 528 -23.90 -7.36 -19.49
C GLY A 528 -24.20 -6.96 -18.05
N LEU A 529 -25.26 -7.51 -17.45
CA LEU A 529 -25.72 -7.15 -16.10
C LEU A 529 -24.59 -7.29 -15.08
N THR A 530 -24.42 -6.26 -14.24
CA THR A 530 -23.44 -6.26 -13.15
C THR A 530 -24.11 -6.14 -11.78
N TRP A 531 -25.27 -5.49 -11.71
CA TRP A 531 -26.16 -5.50 -10.55
C TRP A 531 -27.39 -6.38 -10.85
N SER A 532 -27.72 -7.41 -10.07
CA SER A 532 -26.87 -8.07 -9.07
C SER A 532 -26.85 -9.59 -9.33
N PRO A 533 -25.70 -10.27 -9.13
CA PRO A 533 -25.64 -11.73 -9.09
C PRO A 533 -26.36 -12.36 -7.89
N ILE A 534 -26.61 -11.63 -6.79
CA ILE A 534 -27.17 -12.20 -5.55
C ILE A 534 -28.47 -11.56 -5.06
N TYR A 535 -28.73 -10.29 -5.39
CA TYR A 535 -30.03 -9.65 -5.12
C TYR A 535 -30.98 -9.95 -6.27
N LEU A 536 -31.98 -10.77 -6.00
CA LEU A 536 -33.00 -11.19 -6.98
C LEU A 536 -34.42 -10.72 -6.62
N ASP A 537 -34.64 -10.37 -5.35
CA ASP A 537 -35.90 -9.88 -4.81
C ASP A 537 -35.65 -8.64 -3.96
N ASN A 538 -36.59 -7.70 -4.00
CA ASN A 538 -36.60 -6.47 -3.23
C ASN A 538 -37.99 -6.23 -2.62
N GLY A 539 -38.23 -6.92 -1.50
CA GLY A 539 -39.46 -6.81 -0.73
C GLY A 539 -40.64 -7.45 -1.43
N GLY A 540 -40.47 -8.63 -2.03
CA GLY A 540 -41.49 -9.35 -2.79
C GLY A 540 -41.65 -8.89 -4.24
N ARG A 541 -40.76 -8.03 -4.72
CA ARG A 541 -40.71 -7.55 -6.10
C ARG A 541 -39.43 -8.04 -6.74
N ALA A 542 -39.50 -8.48 -8.00
CA ALA A 542 -38.32 -8.88 -8.75
C ALA A 542 -37.35 -7.69 -8.85
N GLU A 543 -36.07 -7.93 -8.54
CA GLU A 543 -35.04 -6.89 -8.56
C GLU A 543 -34.75 -6.44 -10.01
N PRO A 544 -34.85 -5.12 -10.31
CA PRO A 544 -34.31 -4.55 -11.53
C PRO A 544 -32.80 -4.76 -11.58
N LYS A 545 -32.36 -5.53 -12.59
CA LYS A 545 -30.95 -5.84 -12.79
C LYS A 545 -30.42 -5.08 -13.99
N ASP A 546 -29.31 -4.37 -13.79
CA ASP A 546 -28.73 -3.46 -14.76
C ASP A 546 -27.21 -3.61 -14.82
N ARG A 547 -26.62 -3.09 -15.90
CA ARG A 547 -25.18 -2.85 -15.98
C ARG A 547 -24.91 -1.46 -15.45
N ILE A 548 -24.31 -1.40 -14.26
CA ILE A 548 -23.99 -0.14 -13.55
C ILE A 548 -22.49 0.04 -13.28
N ASP A 549 -21.70 -1.00 -13.53
CA ASP A 549 -20.25 -0.97 -13.47
C ASP A 549 -19.68 -0.82 -14.89
N PHE A 550 -18.70 0.06 -15.06
CA PHE A 550 -18.19 0.42 -16.38
C PHE A 550 -16.67 0.43 -16.45
N ILE A 551 -16.15 0.12 -17.64
CA ILE A 551 -14.79 0.44 -18.05
C ILE A 551 -14.90 1.28 -19.33
N TYR A 552 -14.67 2.58 -19.19
CA TYR A 552 -14.53 3.52 -20.29
C TYR A 552 -13.05 3.69 -20.67
N HIS A 553 -12.78 4.02 -21.92
CA HIS A 553 -11.41 4.35 -22.36
C HIS A 553 -11.38 5.42 -23.45
N LYS A 554 -10.20 6.02 -23.64
CA LYS A 554 -9.87 6.85 -24.79
C LYS A 554 -8.40 6.68 -25.14
N GLY A 555 -8.10 6.47 -26.42
CA GLY A 555 -6.73 6.25 -26.90
C GLY A 555 -6.26 4.78 -26.86
N LEU A 556 -7.14 3.82 -26.54
CA LEU A 556 -6.89 2.39 -26.65
C LEU A 556 -7.89 1.74 -27.62
N LYS A 557 -7.74 0.43 -27.85
CA LYS A 557 -8.71 -0.39 -28.58
C LYS A 557 -9.11 -1.59 -27.74
N THR A 558 -10.42 -1.77 -27.55
CA THR A 558 -10.92 -2.95 -26.83
C THR A 558 -10.70 -4.21 -27.65
N HIS A 559 -10.17 -5.25 -27.01
CA HIS A 559 -10.03 -6.59 -27.58
C HIS A 559 -11.20 -7.48 -27.19
N SER A 560 -11.58 -7.45 -25.92
CA SER A 560 -12.71 -8.17 -25.33
C SER A 560 -13.18 -7.43 -24.09
N SER A 561 -14.47 -7.52 -23.77
CA SER A 561 -15.05 -7.02 -22.53
C SER A 561 -16.18 -7.94 -22.10
N GLU A 562 -16.25 -8.25 -20.81
CA GLU A 562 -17.21 -9.19 -20.24
C GLU A 562 -17.55 -8.80 -18.79
N ALA A 563 -18.81 -9.02 -18.39
CA ALA A 563 -19.20 -9.03 -16.99
C ALA A 563 -18.91 -10.44 -16.44
N VAL A 564 -18.20 -10.53 -15.32
CA VAL A 564 -17.67 -11.79 -14.79
C VAL A 564 -18.08 -12.02 -13.35
N VAL A 565 -18.47 -13.27 -13.08
CA VAL A 565 -18.68 -13.84 -11.75
C VAL A 565 -17.97 -15.20 -11.70
N VAL A 566 -17.63 -15.66 -10.51
CA VAL A 566 -17.06 -17.00 -10.33
C VAL A 566 -18.11 -17.95 -9.77
N GLY A 567 -18.21 -19.13 -10.37
CA GLY A 567 -19.16 -20.16 -9.94
C GLY A 567 -20.61 -19.77 -10.21
N GLN A 568 -21.50 -20.24 -9.33
CA GLN A 568 -22.93 -19.94 -9.35
C GLN A 568 -23.29 -19.34 -7.98
N PRO A 569 -23.20 -18.02 -7.81
CA PRO A 569 -23.47 -17.37 -6.53
C PRO A 569 -24.88 -17.68 -6.05
N LYS A 570 -25.03 -18.09 -4.79
CA LYS A 570 -26.34 -18.18 -4.15
C LYS A 570 -26.83 -16.78 -3.81
N ALA A 571 -28.13 -16.57 -4.01
CA ALA A 571 -28.80 -15.33 -3.64
C ALA A 571 -28.79 -15.10 -2.12
N GLN A 572 -29.08 -13.87 -1.69
CA GLN A 572 -29.32 -13.58 -0.27
C GLN A 572 -30.50 -14.42 0.26
N PRO A 573 -30.44 -14.95 1.50
CA PRO A 573 -29.39 -14.80 2.51
C PRO A 573 -28.26 -15.85 2.48
N ASP A 574 -28.25 -16.77 1.51
CA ASP A 574 -27.36 -17.95 1.50
C ASP A 574 -25.95 -17.67 0.92
N HIS A 575 -25.57 -16.40 0.79
CA HIS A 575 -24.34 -15.97 0.11
C HIS A 575 -23.05 -16.19 0.93
N TYR A 576 -23.15 -16.43 2.25
CA TYR A 576 -21.99 -16.47 3.15
C TYR A 576 -20.87 -17.43 2.71
N HIS A 577 -21.23 -18.51 2.01
CA HIS A 577 -20.30 -19.52 1.51
C HIS A 577 -20.05 -19.45 -0.02
N ASN A 578 -20.51 -18.40 -0.70
CA ASN A 578 -20.26 -18.22 -2.13
C ASN A 578 -18.76 -18.15 -2.45
N GLU A 579 -18.34 -18.69 -3.58
CA GLU A 579 -16.99 -18.43 -4.11
C GLU A 579 -16.85 -16.99 -4.58
N TRP A 580 -17.92 -16.44 -5.17
CA TRP A 580 -17.97 -15.04 -5.57
C TRP A 580 -18.11 -14.13 -4.33
N PRO A 581 -17.15 -13.22 -4.07
CA PRO A 581 -17.08 -12.46 -2.82
C PRO A 581 -17.70 -11.06 -2.93
N SER A 582 -18.71 -10.86 -3.80
CA SER A 582 -19.34 -9.57 -4.07
C SER A 582 -20.80 -9.73 -4.49
N ASP A 583 -21.59 -8.69 -4.33
CA ASP A 583 -22.94 -8.51 -4.85
C ASP A 583 -22.99 -7.84 -6.23
N HIS A 584 -21.84 -7.48 -6.81
CA HIS A 584 -21.68 -7.04 -8.20
C HIS A 584 -20.95 -8.10 -9.01
N ALA A 585 -21.22 -8.19 -10.32
CA ALA A 585 -20.30 -8.80 -11.27
C ALA A 585 -19.16 -7.82 -11.56
N ALA A 586 -17.91 -8.28 -11.64
CA ALA A 586 -16.82 -7.42 -12.07
C ALA A 586 -16.89 -7.21 -13.58
N VAL A 587 -16.41 -6.07 -14.08
CA VAL A 587 -16.22 -5.87 -15.52
C VAL A 587 -14.76 -6.15 -15.84
N LYS A 588 -14.51 -7.04 -16.79
CA LYS A 588 -13.17 -7.38 -17.28
C LYS A 588 -13.01 -6.96 -18.72
N THR A 589 -12.06 -6.07 -18.98
CA THR A 589 -11.74 -5.61 -20.33
C THR A 589 -10.28 -5.88 -20.64
N VAL A 590 -10.01 -6.47 -21.82
CA VAL A 590 -8.65 -6.60 -22.36
C VAL A 590 -8.49 -5.55 -23.45
N PHE A 591 -7.47 -4.69 -23.33
CA PHE A 591 -7.10 -3.71 -24.34
C PHE A 591 -5.89 -4.17 -25.15
N LYS A 592 -5.81 -3.75 -26.41
CA LYS A 592 -4.56 -3.76 -27.17
C LYS A 592 -3.82 -2.46 -26.91
N VAL A 593 -2.57 -2.55 -26.50
CA VAL A 593 -1.72 -1.37 -26.29
C VAL A 593 -0.85 -1.18 -27.52
N ALA A 594 -1.03 -0.07 -28.23
CA ALA A 594 -0.28 0.22 -29.44
C ALA A 594 1.18 0.57 -29.11
N LYS A 595 2.10 0.24 -30.03
CA LYS A 595 3.50 0.67 -29.94
C LYS A 595 3.53 2.19 -30.11
N SER A 596 4.01 2.92 -29.11
CA SER A 596 4.29 4.35 -29.26
C SER A 596 5.28 4.52 -30.41
N SER A 597 4.86 5.22 -31.47
CA SER A 597 5.73 5.53 -32.60
C SER A 597 6.76 6.56 -32.15
N SER A 598 7.93 6.07 -31.74
CA SER A 598 9.19 6.82 -31.57
C SER A 598 9.04 8.24 -31.02
N ALA A 599 8.94 8.39 -29.70
CA ALA A 599 9.54 9.57 -29.07
C ALA A 599 11.05 9.51 -29.36
N GLY A 600 11.57 10.55 -30.00
CA GLY A 600 12.94 10.59 -30.53
C GLY A 600 14.02 10.23 -29.52
N ARG A 601 15.21 9.91 -30.03
CA ARG A 601 16.47 9.79 -29.27
C ARG A 601 16.77 11.11 -28.53
N GLY A 602 16.04 11.40 -27.45
CA GLY A 602 16.40 12.38 -26.44
C GLY A 602 16.99 11.62 -25.27
N ASN A 603 18.21 11.98 -24.88
CA ASN A 603 18.93 11.40 -23.75
C ASN A 603 18.08 11.39 -22.46
N SER A 604 17.39 10.29 -22.17
CA SER A 604 16.84 9.98 -20.84
C SER A 604 17.65 8.90 -20.12
N ARG A 605 18.95 8.80 -20.41
CA ARG A 605 19.88 7.87 -19.75
C ARG A 605 20.15 8.19 -18.26
N VAL A 606 19.50 9.19 -17.67
CA VAL A 606 19.71 9.57 -16.27
C VAL A 606 18.38 9.92 -15.61
N LEU A 607 17.56 8.92 -15.26
CA LEU A 607 16.58 9.07 -14.15
C LEU A 607 16.02 7.74 -13.65
N TRP A 608 15.88 6.72 -14.51
CA TRP A 608 15.28 5.44 -14.11
C TRP A 608 16.20 4.55 -13.24
N GLY A 609 17.51 4.67 -13.40
CA GLY A 609 18.46 4.03 -12.48
C GLY A 609 18.48 4.64 -11.09
N VAL A 610 17.99 5.88 -10.93
CA VAL A 610 18.06 6.64 -9.68
C VAL A 610 16.77 6.49 -8.88
N VAL A 611 15.59 6.39 -9.50
CA VAL A 611 14.33 6.17 -8.77
C VAL A 611 14.25 4.75 -8.19
N SER A 612 14.67 3.72 -8.95
CA SER A 612 14.78 2.35 -8.42
C SER A 612 15.91 2.21 -7.38
N ALA A 613 16.98 3.01 -7.49
CA ALA A 613 18.06 3.03 -6.50
C ALA A 613 17.71 3.83 -5.24
N ILE A 614 16.86 4.86 -5.30
CA ILE A 614 16.42 5.63 -4.11
C ILE A 614 15.41 4.83 -3.28
N ILE A 615 14.52 4.07 -3.93
CA ILE A 615 13.63 3.11 -3.23
C ILE A 615 14.43 1.92 -2.67
N ALA A 616 15.49 1.48 -3.35
CA ALA A 616 16.38 0.43 -2.84
C ALA A 616 17.35 0.92 -1.74
N ALA A 617 17.82 2.17 -1.80
CA ALA A 617 18.75 2.74 -0.82
C ALA A 617 18.07 3.06 0.52
N THR A 618 16.79 3.44 0.51
CA THR A 618 16.01 3.62 1.75
C THR A 618 15.75 2.30 2.48
N ALA A 619 15.65 1.18 1.76
CA ALA A 619 15.55 -0.16 2.36
C ALA A 619 16.92 -0.79 2.71
N ALA A 620 17.97 -0.55 1.93
CA ALA A 620 19.29 -1.16 2.13
C ALA A 620 20.18 -0.42 3.14
N CYS A 621 20.07 0.91 3.29
CA CYS A 621 20.81 1.65 4.30
C CYS A 621 20.37 1.29 5.74
N ALA A 622 19.13 0.83 5.92
CA ALA A 622 18.64 0.32 7.20
C ALA A 622 19.30 -1.03 7.59
N SER A 623 19.67 -1.87 6.63
CA SER A 623 20.25 -3.20 6.88
C SER A 623 21.79 -3.22 6.93
N TRP A 624 22.47 -2.32 6.21
CA TRP A 624 23.95 -2.30 6.20
C TRP A 624 24.56 -1.71 7.49
N ILE A 625 23.88 -0.75 8.13
CA ILE A 625 24.32 -0.17 9.42
C ILE A 625 24.20 -1.19 10.56
N VAL A 626 23.31 -2.17 10.46
CA VAL A 626 23.16 -3.25 11.46
C VAL A 626 24.25 -4.32 11.33
N CYS A 627 24.66 -4.69 10.11
CA CYS A 627 25.71 -5.69 9.91
C CYS A 627 27.13 -5.17 10.22
N ALA A 628 27.42 -3.88 9.98
CA ALA A 628 28.75 -3.31 10.24
C ALA A 628 29.08 -3.17 11.74
N CYS A 629 28.08 -3.17 12.63
CA CYS A 629 28.30 -3.05 14.08
C CYS A 629 28.41 -4.39 14.82
N VAL A 630 28.10 -5.52 14.18
CA VAL A 630 28.23 -6.87 14.81
C VAL A 630 29.56 -7.55 14.46
N GLY A 631 30.23 -7.14 13.37
CA GLY A 631 31.51 -7.73 12.92
C GLY A 631 32.79 -7.23 13.61
N LYS A 632 32.73 -6.31 14.58
CA LYS A 632 33.92 -5.69 15.20
C LYS A 632 34.04 -5.87 16.73
N ARG A 633 33.50 -6.96 17.28
CA ARG A 633 33.78 -7.39 18.66
C ARG A 633 33.98 -8.91 18.75
N LYS A 634 35.09 -9.41 18.19
CA LYS A 634 35.71 -10.69 18.59
C LYS A 634 37.17 -10.74 18.14
N SER A 635 38.02 -9.90 18.73
CA SER A 635 39.31 -10.33 19.27
C SER A 635 39.81 -9.24 20.22
N ASP A 636 40.47 -9.67 21.28
CA ASP A 636 41.38 -8.92 22.15
C ASP A 636 40.94 -8.92 23.61
N LYS A 637 41.31 -10.00 24.31
CA LYS A 637 41.97 -10.00 25.64
C LYS A 637 42.09 -11.42 26.19
N ASN A 638 43.32 -11.92 26.27
CA ASN A 638 43.96 -12.44 27.49
C ASN A 638 45.44 -12.72 27.14
N PHE A 639 46.32 -11.77 27.45
CA PHE A 639 47.15 -11.67 28.68
C PHE A 639 48.39 -12.58 28.68
N ASN A 640 49.53 -11.90 28.55
CA ASN A 640 50.88 -12.28 28.94
C ASN A 640 50.96 -13.09 30.24
N GLU A 641 51.83 -14.10 30.30
CA GLU A 641 53.15 -13.93 30.93
C GLU A 641 54.13 -15.11 30.68
N LYS A 642 55.38 -14.70 30.43
CA LYS A 642 56.66 -15.33 30.80
C LYS A 642 57.13 -16.62 30.10
N GLY A 643 58.26 -16.47 29.41
CA GLY A 643 59.45 -17.22 29.83
C GLY A 643 60.33 -17.84 28.74
N ARG A 644 61.28 -17.05 28.23
CA ARG A 644 62.69 -17.40 27.88
C ARG A 644 63.01 -18.67 27.06
N ARG A 645 63.75 -18.35 25.98
CA ARG A 645 65.01 -18.94 25.47
C ARG A 645 64.96 -20.09 24.44
N ASP A 646 65.54 -19.70 23.31
CA ASP A 646 66.63 -20.33 22.55
C ASP A 646 66.39 -21.57 21.68
N SER A 647 66.84 -21.35 20.43
CA SER A 647 67.56 -22.24 19.53
C SER A 647 66.81 -23.33 18.75
N ASP A 648 66.87 -23.11 17.43
CA ASP A 648 67.33 -24.05 16.39
C ASP A 648 66.46 -25.20 15.86
N SER A 649 66.36 -25.14 14.53
CA SER A 649 66.50 -26.25 13.57
C SER A 649 65.35 -27.26 13.41
N GLY A 650 65.11 -27.63 12.14
CA GLY A 650 64.56 -28.94 11.80
C GLY A 650 63.23 -28.93 11.05
N ASP A 651 63.29 -28.69 9.74
CA ASP A 651 62.90 -29.65 8.70
C ASP A 651 61.81 -30.69 9.03
N SER A 652 60.69 -30.67 8.32
CA SER A 652 60.27 -31.76 7.41
C SER A 652 58.80 -31.66 6.98
N SER A 653 58.65 -31.93 5.69
CA SER A 653 57.47 -32.22 4.87
C SER A 653 56.47 -33.23 5.42
N ALA A 654 55.17 -32.99 5.18
CA ALA A 654 54.25 -33.84 4.43
C ALA A 654 52.94 -33.09 4.15
#